data_AF-A0A6I1KFU2-F1
#
_entry.id   AF-A0A6I1KFU2-F1
#
_cell.length_a   1.000
_cell.length_b   1.000
_cell.length_c   1.000
_cell.angle_alpha   90.00
_cell.angle_beta   90.00
_cell.angle_gamma   90.00
#
_symmetry.space_group_name_H-M   'P 1'
#
loop_
_entity.id
_entity.type
_entity.pdbx_description
1 polymer ?
#
loop_
_entity_poly.entity_id
_entity_poly.type
_entity_poly.pdbx_seq_one_letter_code
_entity_poly.pdbx_strand_id
1 'polypeptide(L)'
;MPLMFFNKKRSEECQVHGASSNAANKTLLFMILASLALIIWHVWVYGPSGHLAKSDSLPRSFPLLVGSEIWDLIFDKHGVLAELWDVFPYFIVGILLAGYLRTYKVAVKLQASLKRYGVISVFIASFVGIITPLCACGTLTTAVSLLFAGLPLAPVMSLLVTSPLMSPSTYLLTLNDLGPEWTVIRTVAALFMGIFAGLVTHFLRKRGFQTDSIFIEGAITRGDFHDEDYPDERLRCNCKEKFGNRVAVRTNNKFLIFLAKSSEMLWLVGKYIVVGVVIGAIVERYMPYEWIYRFFGQKDPLNIMWVTLGSVPIFLHQISASSIIYHIKSSLNGTLDGGAGLAFMIGGPVTAIPTMMLFWTIFKKRVFFLYMFVCLAGTMLIAYSFQFLVFVPGVDTGNPLLKGVRSISGGKSSVIQKQNQNVRIVMDPAGKSIIATYTNDLERQGGIVFDSGNDRFLDPSKYDNRKYISNIAEWLEQNNNSPATGSVLIYDTFRDGGLDKKSFDKYISADLAQKGIKFRITDRRETPEISGRLLGDHSQLWIFLGESAARRPLTDVELNTISRFTGDGKSMLIVAGKHQPGADDALAVNKLSSRYGVLFSGYAEHQAELPATLASHFFNRASEILGRILKLVHKA
;
A
#
# COMPACT_ATOMS: atom_id res chain seq x y z
N MET A 1 8.29 13.80 -72.46
CA MET A 1 7.35 14.22 -71.39
C MET A 1 7.29 13.07 -70.38
N PRO A 2 7.98 13.18 -69.23
CA PRO A 2 7.26 13.14 -67.96
C PRO A 2 7.80 14.09 -66.86
N LEU A 3 6.86 14.79 -66.22
CA LEU A 3 6.73 15.03 -64.77
C LEU A 3 7.90 15.64 -63.98
N MET A 4 8.27 16.88 -64.33
CA MET A 4 8.74 17.88 -63.36
C MET A 4 7.56 18.38 -62.50
N PHE A 5 7.21 17.69 -61.41
CA PHE A 5 6.18 18.21 -60.48
C PHE A 5 6.43 17.84 -59.00
N PHE A 6 7.68 17.77 -58.54
CA PHE A 6 7.97 17.77 -57.10
C PHE A 6 9.30 18.48 -56.81
N ASN A 7 9.36 19.78 -57.07
CA ASN A 7 10.41 20.60 -56.46
C ASN A 7 9.84 21.95 -56.05
N LYS A 8 8.92 21.93 -55.06
CA LYS A 8 8.49 23.14 -54.38
C LYS A 8 9.54 23.42 -53.30
N LYS A 9 10.32 24.49 -53.51
CA LYS A 9 11.25 25.08 -52.52
C LYS A 9 10.66 24.97 -51.11
N ARG A 10 11.41 24.38 -50.17
CA ARG A 10 11.24 24.61 -48.72
C ARG A 10 11.52 26.09 -48.47
N SER A 11 10.51 26.93 -48.64
CA SER A 11 10.55 28.34 -48.23
C SER A 11 10.09 28.43 -46.78
N GLU A 12 10.95 29.03 -45.96
CA GLU A 12 10.78 29.44 -44.56
C GLU A 12 11.04 28.36 -43.51
N GLU A 13 12.27 28.35 -42.98
CA GLU A 13 12.56 27.82 -41.65
C GLU A 13 11.66 28.52 -40.64
N CYS A 14 10.64 27.81 -40.18
CA CYS A 14 9.79 28.30 -39.11
C CYS A 14 10.65 28.49 -37.85
N GLN A 15 10.77 29.73 -37.35
CA GLN A 15 11.49 30.07 -36.11
C GLN A 15 11.01 29.27 -34.88
N VAL A 16 9.80 28.71 -34.96
CA VAL A 16 9.25 27.84 -33.94
C VAL A 16 9.99 26.49 -33.94
N HIS A 17 10.37 25.92 -35.08
CA HIS A 17 10.95 24.57 -35.22
C HIS A 17 12.46 24.45 -34.90
N GLY A 18 13.01 25.33 -34.05
CA GLY A 18 14.45 25.43 -33.74
C GLY A 18 15.22 24.10 -33.73
N ALA A 19 16.47 24.13 -34.21
CA ALA A 19 17.29 22.95 -34.50
C ALA A 19 17.17 21.86 -33.44
N SER A 20 16.74 20.66 -33.86
CA SER A 20 16.61 19.47 -33.01
C SER A 20 17.86 19.32 -32.14
N SER A 21 17.72 19.41 -30.82
CA SER A 21 18.89 19.32 -29.95
C SER A 21 19.40 17.87 -29.94
N ASN A 22 20.53 17.65 -30.62
CA ASN A 22 21.28 16.38 -30.56
C ASN A 22 21.67 15.99 -29.12
N ALA A 23 21.64 16.94 -28.18
CA ALA A 23 21.94 16.74 -26.77
C ALA A 23 20.85 15.92 -26.05
N ALA A 24 19.57 16.15 -26.33
CA ALA A 24 18.47 15.42 -25.68
C ALA A 24 18.49 13.92 -26.05
N ASN A 25 18.73 13.60 -27.33
CA ASN A 25 18.85 12.21 -27.79
C ASN A 25 20.07 11.49 -27.20
N LYS A 26 21.23 12.17 -27.09
CA LYS A 26 22.43 11.59 -26.46
C LYS A 26 22.24 11.32 -24.97
N THR A 27 21.58 12.24 -24.26
CA THR A 27 21.33 12.09 -22.82
C THR A 27 20.33 10.96 -22.54
N LEU A 28 19.28 10.84 -23.37
CA LEU A 28 18.31 9.74 -23.31
C LEU A 28 18.99 8.38 -23.58
N LEU A 29 19.79 8.30 -24.63
CA LEU A 29 20.54 7.09 -24.96
C LEU A 29 21.49 6.69 -23.82
N PHE A 30 22.18 7.66 -23.23
CA PHE A 30 23.05 7.42 -22.08
C PHE A 30 22.28 6.90 -20.86
N MET A 31 21.12 7.48 -20.53
CA MET A 31 20.30 7.00 -19.39
C MET A 31 19.75 5.59 -19.63
N ILE A 32 19.32 5.28 -20.85
CA ILE A 32 18.89 3.92 -21.23
C ILE A 32 20.06 2.94 -21.10
N LEU A 33 21.23 3.29 -21.62
CA LEU A 33 22.43 2.45 -21.52
C LEU A 33 22.91 2.29 -20.07
N ALA A 34 22.86 3.34 -19.26
CA ALA A 34 23.23 3.29 -17.84
C ALA A 34 22.24 2.42 -17.03
N SER A 35 20.94 2.54 -17.30
CA SER A 35 19.91 1.69 -16.69
C SER A 35 20.11 0.23 -17.09
N LEU A 36 20.30 -0.05 -18.39
CA LEU A 36 20.61 -1.39 -18.88
C LEU A 36 21.91 -1.94 -18.29
N ALA A 37 22.95 -1.13 -18.15
CA ALA A 37 24.22 -1.54 -17.56
C ALA A 37 24.07 -1.89 -16.06
N LEU A 38 23.30 -1.11 -15.30
CA LEU A 38 22.98 -1.40 -13.91
C LEU A 38 22.15 -2.68 -13.77
N ILE A 39 21.19 -2.89 -14.66
CA ILE A 39 20.38 -4.12 -14.71
C ILE A 39 21.26 -5.32 -15.04
N ILE A 40 22.10 -5.23 -16.08
CA ILE A 40 23.04 -6.29 -16.46
C ILE A 40 24.00 -6.59 -15.31
N TRP A 41 24.56 -5.57 -14.67
CA TRP A 41 25.43 -5.73 -13.49
C TRP A 41 24.69 -6.44 -12.35
N HIS A 42 23.47 -6.03 -12.03
CA HIS A 42 22.69 -6.62 -10.94
C HIS A 42 22.28 -8.07 -11.25
N VAL A 43 21.87 -8.37 -12.49
CA VAL A 43 21.56 -9.74 -12.95
C VAL A 43 22.82 -10.60 -12.94
N TRP A 44 23.98 -10.04 -13.28
CA TRP A 44 25.24 -10.78 -13.26
C TRP A 44 25.76 -11.06 -11.85
N VAL A 45 25.60 -10.12 -10.92
CA VAL A 45 26.05 -10.27 -9.52
C VAL A 45 25.08 -11.09 -8.67
N TYR A 46 23.77 -10.90 -8.85
CA TYR A 46 22.74 -11.47 -7.96
C TYR A 46 21.71 -12.36 -8.66
N GLY A 47 21.76 -12.46 -10.00
CA GLY A 47 20.87 -13.34 -10.73
C GLY A 47 21.23 -14.82 -10.53
N PRO A 48 20.30 -15.74 -10.83
CA PRO A 48 20.49 -17.19 -10.64
C PRO A 48 21.77 -17.74 -11.29
N SER A 49 22.24 -17.08 -12.35
CA SER A 49 23.45 -17.42 -13.11
C SER A 49 24.75 -16.83 -12.56
N GLY A 50 24.71 -15.83 -11.67
CA GLY A 50 25.90 -15.17 -11.11
C GLY A 50 26.74 -16.08 -10.20
N HIS A 51 26.10 -17.06 -9.56
CA HIS A 51 26.75 -18.05 -8.69
C HIS A 51 26.85 -19.45 -9.30
N LEU A 52 26.33 -19.66 -10.53
CA LEU A 52 26.26 -20.98 -11.17
C LEU A 52 27.12 -21.12 -12.44
N ALA A 53 28.04 -20.19 -12.71
CA ALA A 53 29.00 -20.36 -13.80
C ALA A 53 30.22 -21.21 -13.36
N LYS A 54 29.98 -22.45 -12.91
CA LYS A 54 30.97 -23.52 -13.04
C LYS A 54 30.70 -24.16 -14.39
N SER A 55 31.64 -23.99 -15.33
CA SER A 55 31.54 -24.28 -16.76
C SER A 55 31.11 -25.71 -17.16
N ASP A 56 31.00 -26.64 -16.22
CA ASP A 56 30.86 -28.07 -16.51
C ASP A 56 29.43 -28.63 -16.36
N SER A 57 28.42 -27.79 -16.06
CA SER A 57 27.06 -28.28 -15.79
C SER A 57 25.92 -27.46 -16.43
N LEU A 58 26.07 -27.01 -17.67
CA LEU A 58 24.94 -26.45 -18.44
C LEU A 58 24.45 -27.46 -19.50
N PRO A 59 23.21 -27.99 -19.40
CA PRO A 59 22.67 -28.99 -20.32
C PRO A 59 22.24 -28.42 -21.69
N ARG A 60 22.40 -27.12 -21.94
CA ARG A 60 22.08 -26.47 -23.23
C ARG A 60 23.08 -25.35 -23.54
N SER A 61 23.32 -25.11 -24.84
CA SER A 61 24.22 -24.08 -25.33
C SER A 61 23.70 -22.67 -25.02
N PHE A 62 24.62 -21.76 -24.69
CA PHE A 62 24.35 -20.35 -24.34
C PHE A 62 23.38 -19.60 -25.29
N PRO A 63 23.42 -19.77 -26.63
CA PRO A 63 22.47 -19.10 -27.53
C PRO A 63 21.01 -19.58 -27.36
N LEU A 64 20.82 -20.85 -27.02
CA LEU A 64 19.51 -21.47 -26.83
C LEU A 64 18.86 -21.03 -25.51
N LEU A 65 19.68 -20.79 -24.49
CA LEU A 65 19.26 -20.33 -23.15
C LEU A 65 18.81 -18.86 -23.19
N VAL A 66 19.55 -18.01 -23.90
CA VAL A 66 19.16 -16.61 -24.17
C VAL A 66 17.90 -16.56 -25.04
N GLY A 67 17.78 -17.48 -26.01
CA GLY A 67 16.59 -17.60 -26.85
C GLY A 67 15.31 -17.93 -26.05
N SER A 68 15.36 -18.93 -25.16
CA SER A 68 14.20 -19.30 -24.33
C SER A 68 13.85 -18.22 -23.31
N GLU A 69 14.83 -17.60 -22.65
CA GLU A 69 14.58 -16.52 -21.68
C GLU A 69 13.93 -15.29 -22.33
N ILE A 70 14.37 -14.92 -23.54
CA ILE A 70 13.75 -13.82 -24.30
C ILE A 70 12.35 -14.20 -24.77
N TRP A 71 12.15 -15.44 -25.21
CA TRP A 71 10.83 -15.91 -25.65
C TRP A 71 9.83 -15.92 -24.51
N ASP A 72 10.24 -16.38 -23.34
CA ASP A 72 9.45 -16.35 -22.12
C ASP A 72 9.20 -14.89 -21.68
N LEU A 73 10.21 -14.01 -21.72
CA LEU A 73 10.01 -12.59 -21.37
C LEU A 73 8.95 -11.93 -22.27
N ILE A 74 8.86 -12.31 -23.54
CA ILE A 74 7.92 -11.71 -24.48
C ILE A 74 6.53 -12.35 -24.37
N PHE A 75 6.44 -13.69 -24.35
CA PHE A 75 5.19 -14.43 -24.58
C PHE A 75 4.63 -15.16 -23.34
N ASP A 76 5.32 -15.14 -22.20
CA ASP A 76 4.79 -15.73 -20.98
C ASP A 76 3.55 -14.98 -20.47
N LYS A 77 2.78 -15.62 -19.58
CA LYS A 77 1.57 -15.04 -18.98
C LYS A 77 1.82 -13.73 -18.23
N HIS A 78 3.05 -13.50 -17.78
CA HIS A 78 3.52 -12.26 -17.16
C HIS A 78 4.60 -11.56 -18.01
N GLY A 79 4.65 -11.85 -19.31
CA GLY A 79 5.59 -11.25 -20.25
C GLY A 79 5.11 -9.91 -20.81
N VAL A 80 5.97 -9.30 -21.63
CA VAL A 80 5.73 -7.99 -22.28
C VAL A 80 4.39 -7.96 -23.03
N LEU A 81 4.04 -9.04 -23.74
CA LEU A 81 2.83 -9.05 -24.56
C LEU A 81 1.55 -9.05 -23.71
N ALA A 82 1.57 -9.74 -22.56
CA ALA A 82 0.46 -9.78 -21.62
C ALA A 82 0.24 -8.40 -20.98
N GLU A 83 1.31 -7.77 -20.47
CA GLU A 83 1.24 -6.41 -19.93
C GLU A 83 0.74 -5.40 -20.97
N LEU A 84 1.23 -5.52 -22.21
CA LEU A 84 0.83 -4.62 -23.29
C LEU A 84 -0.65 -4.81 -23.62
N TRP A 85 -1.14 -6.05 -23.62
CA TRP A 85 -2.57 -6.36 -23.82
C TRP A 85 -3.44 -5.78 -22.71
N ASP A 86 -2.99 -5.83 -21.46
CA ASP A 86 -3.71 -5.27 -20.32
C ASP A 86 -3.76 -3.74 -20.35
N VAL A 87 -2.66 -3.10 -20.76
CA VAL A 87 -2.57 -1.63 -20.85
C VAL A 87 -3.26 -1.07 -22.10
N PHE A 88 -3.35 -1.86 -23.18
CA PHE A 88 -3.80 -1.41 -24.49
C PHE A 88 -5.20 -0.77 -24.51
N PRO A 89 -6.26 -1.35 -23.88
CA PRO A 89 -7.60 -0.75 -23.88
C PRO A 89 -7.61 0.65 -23.25
N TYR A 90 -6.95 0.79 -22.10
CA TYR A 90 -6.85 2.08 -21.38
C TYR A 90 -6.05 3.09 -22.19
N PHE A 91 -4.97 2.64 -22.83
CA PHE A 91 -4.15 3.49 -23.69
C PHE A 91 -4.94 4.01 -24.89
N ILE A 92 -5.71 3.16 -25.59
CA ILE A 92 -6.56 3.56 -26.72
C ILE A 92 -7.62 4.56 -26.26
N VAL A 93 -8.31 4.31 -25.14
CA VAL A 93 -9.27 5.27 -24.58
C VAL A 93 -8.61 6.61 -24.27
N GLY A 94 -7.42 6.61 -23.69
CA GLY A 94 -6.64 7.82 -23.42
C GLY A 94 -6.24 8.59 -24.68
N ILE A 95 -5.81 7.90 -25.73
CA ILE A 95 -5.47 8.51 -27.03
C ILE A 95 -6.71 9.12 -27.69
N LEU A 96 -7.82 8.38 -27.72
CA LEU A 96 -9.07 8.87 -28.27
C LEU A 96 -9.55 10.09 -27.48
N LEU A 97 -9.55 10.04 -26.14
CA LEU A 97 -9.90 11.20 -25.32
C LEU A 97 -8.98 12.39 -25.61
N ALA A 98 -7.67 12.19 -25.72
CA ALA A 98 -6.72 13.25 -26.07
C ALA A 98 -6.99 13.85 -27.46
N GLY A 99 -7.28 13.00 -28.46
CA GLY A 99 -7.69 13.43 -29.79
C GLY A 99 -9.00 14.22 -29.77
N TYR A 100 -9.97 13.80 -28.95
CA TYR A 100 -11.23 14.51 -28.74
C TYR A 100 -10.99 15.90 -28.16
N LEU A 101 -10.26 15.99 -27.05
CA LEU A 101 -9.92 17.24 -26.38
C LEU A 101 -9.21 18.23 -27.32
N ARG A 102 -8.28 17.73 -28.16
CA ARG A 102 -7.56 18.50 -29.19
C ARG A 102 -8.43 18.91 -30.38
N THR A 103 -9.45 18.14 -30.72
CA THR A 103 -10.36 18.44 -31.85
C THR A 103 -11.39 19.48 -31.45
N TYR A 104 -11.96 19.36 -30.25
CA TYR A 104 -13.01 20.25 -29.76
C TYR A 104 -12.48 21.47 -28.99
N LYS A 105 -11.16 21.66 -28.95
CA LYS A 105 -10.47 22.77 -28.24
C LYS A 105 -10.90 22.91 -26.78
N VAL A 106 -11.27 21.78 -26.14
CA VAL A 106 -11.78 21.76 -24.77
C VAL A 106 -10.72 22.26 -23.78
N ALA A 107 -9.44 21.99 -24.05
CA ALA A 107 -8.32 22.51 -23.27
C ALA A 107 -8.29 24.05 -23.20
N VAL A 108 -8.65 24.74 -24.29
CA VAL A 108 -8.70 26.22 -24.35
C VAL A 108 -9.89 26.76 -23.55
N LYS A 109 -11.04 26.06 -23.55
CA LYS A 109 -12.19 26.40 -22.70
C LYS A 109 -11.90 26.14 -21.21
N LEU A 110 -11.23 25.03 -20.90
CA LEU A 110 -10.79 24.69 -19.54
C LEU A 110 -9.79 25.73 -19.01
N GLN A 111 -8.87 26.20 -19.85
CA GLN A 111 -7.90 27.24 -19.53
C GLN A 111 -8.57 28.55 -19.06
N ALA A 112 -9.61 29.02 -19.77
CA ALA A 112 -10.33 30.24 -19.41
C ALA A 112 -11.04 30.11 -18.05
N SER A 113 -11.62 28.94 -17.76
CA SER A 113 -12.23 28.68 -16.45
C SER A 113 -11.19 28.57 -15.34
N LEU A 114 -10.13 27.75 -15.52
CA LEU A 114 -9.16 27.46 -14.46
C LEU A 114 -8.28 28.66 -14.08
N LYS A 115 -7.93 29.56 -15.03
CA LYS A 115 -7.22 30.80 -14.71
C LYS A 115 -7.98 31.68 -13.71
N ARG A 116 -9.31 31.64 -13.72
CA ARG A 116 -10.17 32.48 -12.87
C ARG A 116 -10.15 32.09 -11.40
N TYR A 117 -9.82 30.83 -11.09
CA TYR A 117 -10.00 30.24 -9.75
C TYR A 117 -8.75 30.27 -8.86
N GLY A 118 -7.62 30.84 -9.30
CA GLY A 118 -6.43 31.02 -8.45
C GLY A 118 -5.98 29.70 -7.79
N VAL A 119 -5.87 29.67 -6.46
CA VAL A 119 -5.48 28.45 -5.70
C VAL A 119 -6.52 27.33 -5.78
N ILE A 120 -7.81 27.66 -5.94
CA ILE A 120 -8.91 26.68 -6.03
C ILE A 120 -8.71 25.75 -7.24
N SER A 121 -8.04 26.23 -8.29
CA SER A 121 -7.71 25.41 -9.46
C SER A 121 -6.81 24.20 -9.14
N VAL A 122 -6.04 24.22 -8.04
CA VAL A 122 -5.27 23.06 -7.55
C VAL A 122 -6.20 21.95 -7.06
N PHE A 123 -7.24 22.30 -6.29
CA PHE A 123 -8.20 21.31 -5.78
C PHE A 123 -9.00 20.70 -6.92
N ILE A 124 -9.46 21.52 -7.86
CA ILE A 124 -10.18 21.07 -9.06
C ILE A 124 -9.28 20.12 -9.87
N ALA A 125 -8.01 20.49 -10.10
CA ALA A 125 -7.08 19.66 -10.85
C ALA A 125 -6.80 18.31 -10.19
N SER A 126 -6.69 18.28 -8.85
CA SER A 126 -6.51 17.03 -8.09
C SER A 126 -7.72 16.11 -8.28
N PHE A 127 -8.94 16.63 -8.14
CA PHE A 127 -10.17 15.86 -8.36
C PHE A 127 -10.30 15.33 -9.79
N VAL A 128 -10.00 16.18 -10.77
CA VAL A 128 -9.97 15.77 -12.18
C VAL A 128 -8.96 14.64 -12.37
N GLY A 129 -7.78 14.70 -11.75
CA GLY A 129 -6.76 13.65 -11.80
C GLY A 129 -7.29 12.28 -11.38
N ILE A 130 -8.04 12.18 -10.27
CA ILE A 130 -8.57 10.90 -9.75
C ILE A 130 -9.53 10.23 -10.73
N ILE A 131 -10.32 11.04 -11.45
CA ILE A 131 -11.36 10.54 -12.37
C ILE A 131 -10.75 10.24 -13.76
N THR A 132 -9.57 10.78 -14.03
CA THR A 132 -8.96 10.74 -15.36
C THR A 132 -8.32 9.37 -15.62
N PRO A 133 -8.75 8.63 -16.66
CA PRO A 133 -8.21 7.30 -16.97
C PRO A 133 -6.89 7.39 -17.74
N LEU A 134 -6.03 8.36 -17.43
CA LEU A 134 -4.74 8.53 -18.10
C LEU A 134 -3.66 7.80 -17.32
N CYS A 135 -2.83 7.04 -18.04
CA CYS A 135 -1.57 6.54 -17.50
C CYS A 135 -0.59 7.71 -17.24
N ALA A 136 0.50 7.46 -16.51
CA ALA A 136 1.50 8.48 -16.20
C ALA A 136 2.03 9.20 -17.45
N CYS A 137 2.26 8.46 -18.55
CA CYS A 137 2.71 9.01 -19.83
C CYS A 137 1.66 9.93 -20.48
N GLY A 138 0.37 9.55 -20.47
CA GLY A 138 -0.72 10.35 -21.03
C GLY A 138 -1.03 11.61 -20.21
N THR A 139 -0.84 11.52 -18.89
CA THR A 139 -1.00 12.66 -17.99
C THR A 139 0.06 13.72 -18.28
N LEU A 140 1.31 13.31 -18.51
CA LEU A 140 2.41 14.23 -18.78
C LEU A 140 2.26 14.96 -20.12
N THR A 141 1.83 14.29 -21.18
CA THR A 141 1.55 14.98 -22.46
C THR A 141 0.39 15.97 -22.36
N THR A 142 -0.63 15.62 -21.59
CA THR A 142 -1.76 16.51 -21.30
C THR A 142 -1.30 17.72 -20.48
N ALA A 143 -0.50 17.49 -19.45
CA ALA A 143 0.06 18.52 -18.59
C ALA A 143 0.92 19.53 -19.36
N VAL A 144 1.81 19.05 -20.23
CA VAL A 144 2.61 19.90 -21.12
C VAL A 144 1.70 20.73 -22.02
N SER A 145 0.66 20.13 -22.59
CA SER A 145 -0.32 20.85 -23.43
C SER A 145 -1.06 21.95 -22.66
N LEU A 146 -1.40 21.70 -21.38
CA LEU A 146 -2.05 22.67 -20.50
C LEU A 146 -1.10 23.82 -20.12
N LEU A 147 0.18 23.54 -19.86
CA LEU A 147 1.18 24.57 -19.57
C LEU A 147 1.40 25.50 -20.77
N PHE A 148 1.44 24.94 -21.98
CA PHE A 148 1.52 25.75 -23.21
C PHE A 148 0.26 26.53 -23.50
N ALA A 149 -0.91 25.97 -23.15
CA ALA A 149 -2.13 26.76 -23.14
C ALA A 149 -2.01 27.93 -22.15
N GLY A 150 -1.04 27.96 -21.24
CA GLY A 150 -0.83 29.06 -20.30
C GLY A 150 -1.53 28.85 -18.97
N LEU A 151 -1.86 27.59 -18.62
CA LEU A 151 -2.25 27.27 -17.25
C LEU A 151 -1.06 27.49 -16.30
N PRO A 152 -1.31 27.93 -15.06
CA PRO A 152 -0.26 27.99 -14.05
C PRO A 152 0.34 26.60 -13.78
N LEU A 153 1.63 26.56 -13.42
CA LEU A 153 2.33 25.30 -13.11
C LEU A 153 1.67 24.50 -11.96
N ALA A 154 1.12 25.19 -10.96
CA ALA A 154 0.59 24.56 -9.75
C ALA A 154 -0.59 23.58 -10.01
N PRO A 155 -1.69 23.97 -10.68
CA PRO A 155 -2.75 23.03 -11.05
C PRO A 155 -2.27 21.89 -11.94
N VAL A 156 -1.31 22.17 -12.82
CA VAL A 156 -0.77 21.15 -13.70
C VAL A 156 0.06 20.12 -12.93
N MET A 157 0.89 20.55 -11.97
CA MET A 157 1.64 19.64 -11.08
C MET A 157 0.70 18.78 -10.23
N SER A 158 -0.41 19.37 -9.76
CA SER A 158 -1.45 18.65 -9.04
C SER A 158 -2.08 17.53 -9.89
N LEU A 159 -2.48 17.85 -11.12
CA LEU A 159 -3.00 16.85 -12.07
C LEU A 159 -1.97 15.76 -12.38
N LEU A 160 -0.71 16.17 -12.61
CA LEU A 160 0.43 15.29 -12.91
C LEU A 160 0.72 14.25 -11.83
N VAL A 161 0.55 14.63 -10.56
CA VAL A 161 0.81 13.75 -9.42
C VAL A 161 -0.40 12.87 -9.13
N THR A 162 -1.62 13.39 -9.19
CA THR A 162 -2.81 12.61 -8.81
C THR A 162 -3.23 11.56 -9.84
N SER A 163 -3.16 11.87 -11.14
CA SER A 163 -3.63 10.93 -12.18
C SER A 163 -2.90 9.57 -12.22
N PRO A 164 -1.58 9.47 -12.01
CA PRO A 164 -0.89 8.17 -11.93
C PRO A 164 -1.03 7.47 -10.58
N LEU A 165 -1.67 8.09 -9.58
CA LEU A 165 -1.88 7.47 -8.26
C LEU A 165 -3.22 6.74 -8.17
N MET A 166 -4.25 7.29 -8.83
CA MET A 166 -5.62 6.83 -8.74
C MET A 166 -6.38 7.02 -10.05
N SER A 167 -7.14 5.99 -10.41
CA SER A 167 -8.05 5.96 -11.54
C SER A 167 -9.29 5.12 -11.19
N PRO A 168 -10.39 5.20 -11.95
CA PRO A 168 -11.55 4.33 -11.74
C PRO A 168 -11.20 2.83 -11.77
N SER A 169 -10.25 2.42 -12.61
CA SER A 169 -9.79 1.04 -12.69
C SER A 169 -9.00 0.61 -11.45
N THR A 170 -8.04 1.42 -11.00
CA THR A 170 -7.25 1.11 -9.80
C THR A 170 -8.07 1.21 -8.52
N TYR A 171 -9.11 2.04 -8.49
CA TYR A 171 -10.10 2.06 -7.41
C TYR A 171 -10.79 0.71 -7.26
N LEU A 172 -11.32 0.17 -8.35
CA LEU A 172 -12.03 -1.12 -8.36
C LEU A 172 -11.10 -2.29 -8.03
N LEU A 173 -9.87 -2.28 -8.55
CA LEU A 173 -8.88 -3.30 -8.23
C LEU A 173 -8.45 -3.26 -6.77
N THR A 174 -8.14 -2.07 -6.23
CA THR A 174 -7.79 -1.92 -4.81
C THR A 174 -8.95 -2.37 -3.92
N LEU A 175 -10.21 -2.11 -4.33
CA LEU A 175 -11.40 -2.51 -3.60
C LEU A 175 -11.56 -4.02 -3.54
N ASN A 176 -11.28 -4.72 -4.65
CA ASN A 176 -11.37 -6.17 -4.72
C ASN A 176 -10.22 -6.86 -3.98
N ASP A 177 -8.99 -6.36 -4.15
CA ASP A 177 -7.79 -7.02 -3.65
C ASP A 177 -7.52 -6.68 -2.17
N LEU A 178 -7.59 -5.41 -1.80
CA LEU A 178 -7.21 -4.92 -0.46
C LEU A 178 -8.39 -4.54 0.43
N GLY A 179 -9.59 -4.41 -0.15
CA GLY A 179 -10.82 -4.09 0.56
C GLY A 179 -11.12 -2.58 0.63
N PRO A 180 -12.33 -2.21 1.09
CA PRO A 180 -12.83 -0.83 1.05
C PRO A 180 -12.01 0.15 1.89
N GLU A 181 -11.44 -0.32 3.01
CA GLU A 181 -10.61 0.50 3.89
C GLU A 181 -9.37 1.04 3.15
N TRP A 182 -8.61 0.14 2.52
CA TRP A 182 -7.42 0.48 1.74
C TRP A 182 -7.73 1.34 0.52
N THR A 183 -8.87 1.10 -0.14
CA THR A 183 -9.31 1.92 -1.26
C THR A 183 -9.56 3.37 -0.86
N VAL A 184 -10.25 3.59 0.27
CA VAL A 184 -10.49 4.95 0.78
C VAL A 184 -9.17 5.61 1.18
N ILE A 185 -8.30 4.90 1.89
CA ILE A 185 -6.97 5.42 2.28
C ILE A 185 -6.18 5.86 1.06
N ARG A 186 -6.08 5.01 0.03
CA ARG A 186 -5.38 5.32 -1.21
C ARG A 186 -5.99 6.52 -1.93
N THR A 187 -7.32 6.60 -2.01
CA THR A 187 -8.04 7.69 -2.68
C THR A 187 -7.74 9.03 -2.01
N VAL A 188 -7.85 9.08 -0.68
CA VAL A 188 -7.53 10.27 0.12
C VAL A 188 -6.06 10.62 -0.02
N ALA A 189 -5.18 9.63 -0.06
CA ALA A 189 -3.76 9.86 -0.24
C ALA A 189 -3.39 10.44 -1.61
N ALA A 190 -4.01 9.93 -2.69
CA ALA A 190 -3.84 10.47 -4.03
C ALA A 190 -4.34 11.92 -4.14
N LEU A 191 -5.47 12.23 -3.50
CA LEU A 191 -6.01 13.59 -3.44
C LEU A 191 -5.07 14.53 -2.66
N PHE A 192 -4.62 14.09 -1.49
CA PHE A 192 -3.68 14.84 -0.66
C PHE A 192 -2.37 15.12 -1.42
N MET A 193 -1.81 14.12 -2.09
CA MET A 193 -0.58 14.27 -2.89
C MET A 193 -0.73 15.31 -4.00
N GLY A 194 -1.87 15.32 -4.71
CA GLY A 194 -2.16 16.33 -5.72
C GLY A 194 -2.23 17.74 -5.16
N ILE A 195 -2.96 17.90 -4.05
CA ILE A 195 -3.12 19.19 -3.38
C ILE A 195 -1.76 19.67 -2.86
N PHE A 196 -1.02 18.79 -2.18
CA PHE A 196 0.33 19.06 -1.67
C PHE A 196 1.26 19.51 -2.80
N ALA A 197 1.30 18.76 -3.90
CA ALA A 197 2.13 19.09 -5.06
C ALA A 197 1.77 20.44 -5.68
N GLY A 198 0.48 20.72 -5.86
CA GLY A 198 0.02 21.99 -6.40
C GLY A 198 0.28 23.17 -5.47
N LEU A 199 0.06 23.01 -4.16
CA LEU A 199 0.28 24.08 -3.17
C LEU A 199 1.76 24.42 -2.99
N VAL A 200 2.63 23.40 -2.88
CA VAL A 200 4.09 23.61 -2.81
C VAL A 200 4.58 24.33 -4.07
N THR A 201 4.12 23.89 -5.24
CA THR A 201 4.43 24.54 -6.52
C THR A 201 3.90 25.98 -6.57
N HIS A 202 2.69 26.23 -6.05
CA HIS A 202 2.11 27.57 -5.99
C HIS A 202 2.95 28.51 -5.11
N PHE A 203 3.40 28.03 -3.96
CA PHE A 203 4.23 28.81 -3.03
C PHE A 203 5.60 29.14 -3.62
N LEU A 204 6.18 28.20 -4.37
CA LEU A 204 7.47 28.39 -5.04
C LEU A 204 7.39 29.18 -6.34
N ARG A 205 6.19 29.52 -6.83
CA ARG A 205 5.98 30.30 -8.07
C ARG A 205 6.80 31.59 -8.11
N LYS A 206 6.88 32.33 -6.99
CA LYS A 206 7.64 33.59 -6.90
C LYS A 206 9.17 33.39 -6.89
N ARG A 207 9.67 32.18 -6.62
CA ARG A 207 11.11 31.83 -6.58
C ARG A 207 11.63 31.29 -7.93
N GLY A 208 11.01 31.71 -9.04
CA GLY A 208 11.45 31.34 -10.39
C GLY A 208 10.78 30.11 -11.00
N PHE A 209 9.72 29.57 -10.39
CA PHE A 209 8.90 28.48 -10.95
C PHE A 209 7.68 29.01 -11.74
N GLN A 210 7.90 30.05 -12.55
CA GLN A 210 6.86 30.63 -13.42
C GLN A 210 6.80 29.89 -14.76
N THR A 211 5.59 29.71 -15.30
CA THR A 211 5.29 28.90 -16.51
C THR A 211 6.17 29.25 -17.71
N ASP A 212 6.58 30.50 -17.88
CA ASP A 212 7.35 30.94 -19.06
C ASP A 212 8.82 30.47 -19.03
N SER A 213 9.30 30.02 -17.87
CA SER A 213 10.73 29.75 -17.64
C SER A 213 11.04 28.28 -17.36
N ILE A 214 10.05 27.38 -17.41
CA ILE A 214 10.18 25.99 -16.97
C ILE A 214 10.71 25.02 -18.02
N PHE A 215 10.55 25.32 -19.31
CA PHE A 215 10.94 24.43 -20.40
C PHE A 215 12.41 24.60 -20.75
N ILE A 216 13.09 23.51 -21.11
CA ILE A 216 14.41 23.60 -21.76
C ILE A 216 14.19 24.16 -23.17
N GLU A 217 15.04 25.09 -23.59
CA GLU A 217 14.99 25.64 -24.95
C GLU A 217 15.26 24.52 -25.97
N GLY A 218 14.32 24.27 -26.88
CA GLY A 218 14.43 23.24 -27.92
C GLY A 218 14.27 21.78 -27.44
N ALA A 219 13.94 21.53 -26.17
CA ALA A 219 13.75 20.18 -25.62
C ALA A 219 12.56 19.42 -26.21
N ILE A 220 11.47 20.16 -26.40
CA ILE A 220 10.39 19.71 -27.26
C ILE A 220 10.69 20.39 -28.59
N THR A 221 10.84 19.61 -29.67
CA THR A 221 10.62 20.18 -31.01
C THR A 221 9.30 20.93 -30.90
N ARG A 222 9.29 22.26 -31.01
CA ARG A 222 8.07 23.07 -30.88
C ARG A 222 7.18 22.80 -32.10
N GLY A 223 6.69 21.59 -32.18
CA GLY A 223 6.16 20.96 -33.37
C GLY A 223 5.00 20.11 -32.92
N ASP A 224 4.09 20.66 -32.12
CA ASP A 224 2.81 20.01 -31.84
C ASP A 224 1.62 20.97 -31.81
N PHE A 225 1.79 22.21 -32.29
CA PHE A 225 0.74 23.22 -32.31
C PHE A 225 0.76 23.97 -33.66
N HIS A 226 0.12 23.38 -34.68
CA HIS A 226 -0.25 24.13 -35.89
C HIS A 226 -1.76 24.43 -35.83
N ASP A 227 -2.15 25.20 -34.83
CA ASP A 227 -3.52 25.72 -34.71
C ASP A 227 -3.44 27.25 -34.82
N GLU A 228 -4.06 27.81 -35.86
CA GLU A 228 -4.12 29.26 -36.08
C GLU A 228 -4.82 29.98 -34.92
N ASP A 229 -5.74 29.29 -34.23
CA ASP A 229 -6.49 29.86 -33.10
C ASP A 229 -5.82 29.60 -31.74
N TYR A 230 -4.52 29.30 -31.71
CA TYR A 230 -3.83 29.09 -30.43
C TYR A 230 -3.84 30.39 -29.58
N PRO A 231 -4.09 30.29 -28.26
CA PRO A 231 -4.22 31.48 -27.40
C PRO A 231 -2.92 32.26 -27.20
N ASP A 232 -1.75 31.61 -27.33
CA ASP A 232 -0.44 32.28 -27.31
C ASP A 232 0.06 32.53 -28.73
N GLU A 233 0.29 33.80 -29.06
CA GLU A 233 0.73 34.27 -30.37
C GLU A 233 2.12 33.73 -30.75
N ARG A 234 2.97 33.44 -29.77
CA ARG A 234 4.33 32.86 -29.98
C ARG A 234 4.30 31.41 -30.46
N LEU A 235 3.17 30.72 -30.27
CA LEU A 235 3.00 29.29 -30.54
C LEU A 235 2.08 29.02 -31.73
N ARG A 236 1.60 30.06 -32.42
CA ARG A 236 0.85 29.92 -33.68
C ARG A 236 1.83 29.52 -34.79
N CYS A 237 1.52 28.46 -35.54
CA CYS A 237 2.26 28.12 -36.76
C CYS A 237 1.34 27.87 -37.96
N ASN A 238 1.63 28.53 -39.08
CA ASN A 238 0.98 28.31 -40.38
C ASN A 238 1.63 27.21 -41.23
N CYS A 239 2.63 26.52 -40.69
CA CYS A 239 3.47 25.60 -41.45
C CYS A 239 2.72 24.33 -41.95
N LYS A 240 1.50 24.04 -41.48
CA LYS A 240 0.60 22.95 -41.96
C LYS A 240 1.29 21.58 -42.20
N GLU A 241 2.41 21.27 -41.54
CA GLU A 241 3.18 20.05 -41.82
C GLU A 241 2.56 18.78 -41.19
N LYS A 242 1.80 18.92 -40.10
CA LYS A 242 1.21 17.78 -39.39
C LYS A 242 0.02 17.15 -40.07
N PHE A 243 -0.10 15.83 -39.94
CA PHE A 243 -1.15 15.03 -40.57
C PHE A 243 -2.55 15.50 -40.14
N GLY A 244 -2.78 15.74 -38.84
CA GLY A 244 -4.04 16.25 -38.31
C GLY A 244 -4.47 17.59 -38.92
N ASN A 245 -3.52 18.50 -39.12
CA ASN A 245 -3.79 19.83 -39.68
C ASN A 245 -3.87 19.82 -41.22
N ARG A 246 -3.14 18.93 -41.89
CA ARG A 246 -3.32 18.65 -43.33
C ARG A 246 -4.71 18.09 -43.61
N VAL A 247 -5.19 17.20 -42.76
CA VAL A 247 -6.56 16.64 -42.83
C VAL A 247 -7.58 17.73 -42.52
N ALA A 248 -7.37 18.57 -41.50
CA ALA A 248 -8.28 19.67 -41.18
C ALA A 248 -8.41 20.71 -42.31
N VAL A 249 -7.32 20.99 -43.03
CA VAL A 249 -7.33 21.91 -44.18
C VAL A 249 -7.99 21.29 -45.41
N ARG A 250 -7.88 19.97 -45.60
CA ARG A 250 -8.51 19.26 -46.72
C ARG A 250 -9.96 18.84 -46.45
N THR A 251 -10.39 18.81 -45.20
CA THR A 251 -11.67 18.20 -44.83
C THR A 251 -12.27 18.92 -43.63
N ASN A 252 -13.52 19.36 -43.76
CA ASN A 252 -14.28 20.01 -42.68
C ASN A 252 -14.99 19.00 -41.73
N ASN A 253 -14.81 17.69 -41.95
CA ASN A 253 -15.41 16.65 -41.12
C ASN A 253 -14.60 16.47 -39.81
N LYS A 254 -15.21 16.87 -38.69
CA LYS A 254 -14.62 16.82 -37.34
C LYS A 254 -14.18 15.41 -36.92
N PHE A 255 -14.85 14.36 -37.39
CA PHE A 255 -14.52 12.98 -37.04
C PHE A 255 -13.17 12.54 -37.66
N LEU A 256 -12.93 12.92 -38.91
CA LEU A 256 -11.65 12.64 -39.60
C LEU A 256 -10.49 13.42 -38.98
N ILE A 257 -10.73 14.68 -38.58
CA ILE A 257 -9.75 15.49 -37.84
C ILE A 257 -9.43 14.83 -36.49
N PHE A 258 -10.46 14.35 -35.80
CA PHE A 258 -10.32 13.61 -34.54
C PHE A 258 -9.45 12.36 -34.68
N LEU A 259 -9.72 11.51 -35.66
CA LEU A 259 -8.92 10.31 -35.89
C LEU A 259 -7.48 10.64 -36.27
N ALA A 260 -7.29 11.67 -37.12
CA ALA A 260 -5.96 12.11 -37.52
C ALA A 260 -5.14 12.69 -36.35
N LYS A 261 -5.77 13.45 -35.45
CA LYS A 261 -5.13 13.94 -34.22
C LYS A 261 -4.87 12.82 -33.21
N SER A 262 -5.75 11.81 -33.16
CA SER A 262 -5.58 10.63 -32.30
C SER A 262 -4.42 9.75 -32.77
N SER A 263 -4.27 9.52 -34.08
CA SER A 263 -3.19 8.69 -34.63
C SER A 263 -1.80 9.32 -34.46
N GLU A 264 -1.70 10.65 -34.50
CA GLU A 264 -0.48 11.37 -34.13
C GLU A 264 -0.09 11.12 -32.67
N MET A 265 -1.09 11.12 -31.77
CA MET A 265 -0.86 10.82 -30.35
C MET A 265 -0.48 9.36 -30.11
N LEU A 266 -1.09 8.43 -30.85
CA LEU A 266 -0.73 7.02 -30.82
C LEU A 266 0.76 6.82 -31.15
N TRP A 267 1.26 7.43 -32.23
CA TRP A 267 2.67 7.32 -32.59
C TRP A 267 3.62 8.05 -31.64
N LEU A 268 3.21 9.21 -31.13
CA LEU A 268 4.03 9.98 -30.21
C LEU A 268 4.21 9.25 -28.87
N VAL A 269 3.11 8.76 -28.27
CA VAL A 269 3.09 8.17 -26.93
C VAL A 269 3.37 6.67 -26.97
N GLY A 270 2.88 5.97 -27.98
CA GLY A 270 2.96 4.51 -28.09
C GLY A 270 4.39 3.98 -28.08
N LYS A 271 5.33 4.67 -28.73
CA LYS A 271 6.76 4.29 -28.71
C LYS A 271 7.37 4.34 -27.31
N TYR A 272 6.98 5.32 -26.48
CA TYR A 272 7.48 5.43 -25.11
C TYR A 272 6.81 4.42 -24.17
N ILE A 273 5.54 4.10 -24.43
CA ILE A 273 4.84 3.04 -23.68
C ILE A 273 5.48 1.69 -23.94
N VAL A 274 5.80 1.34 -25.19
CA VAL A 274 6.48 0.07 -25.52
C VAL A 274 7.81 -0.02 -24.77
N VAL A 275 8.62 1.06 -24.78
CA VAL A 275 9.87 1.10 -24.00
C VAL A 275 9.61 0.93 -22.50
N GLY A 276 8.58 1.58 -21.96
CA GLY A 276 8.19 1.46 -20.55
C GLY A 276 7.78 0.05 -20.16
N VAL A 277 6.90 -0.59 -20.94
CA VAL A 277 6.42 -1.97 -20.71
C VAL A 277 7.58 -2.97 -20.80
N VAL A 278 8.47 -2.83 -21.79
CA VAL A 278 9.64 -3.69 -21.90
C VAL A 278 10.55 -3.56 -20.68
N ILE A 279 10.83 -2.33 -20.23
CA ILE A 279 11.62 -2.11 -19.00
C ILE A 279 10.89 -2.70 -17.79
N GLY A 280 9.57 -2.55 -17.72
CA GLY A 280 8.76 -3.07 -16.62
C GLY A 280 8.79 -4.58 -16.49
N ALA A 281 8.49 -5.29 -17.57
CA ALA A 281 8.54 -6.75 -17.59
C ALA A 281 9.93 -7.29 -17.22
N ILE A 282 11.01 -6.61 -17.63
CA ILE A 282 12.38 -6.97 -17.21
C ILE A 282 12.54 -6.77 -15.70
N VAL A 283 12.17 -5.61 -15.17
CA VAL A 283 12.28 -5.33 -13.73
C VAL A 283 11.46 -6.33 -12.92
N GLU A 284 10.21 -6.59 -13.32
CA GLU A 284 9.31 -7.52 -12.61
C GLU A 284 9.84 -8.96 -12.61
N ARG A 285 10.40 -9.43 -13.74
CA ARG A 285 10.98 -10.78 -13.84
C ARG A 285 12.24 -10.95 -13.00
N TYR A 286 13.10 -9.93 -12.94
CA TYR A 286 14.40 -10.01 -12.28
C TYR A 286 14.44 -9.41 -10.87
N MET A 287 13.31 -8.91 -10.35
CA MET A 287 13.24 -8.35 -9.00
C MET A 287 13.13 -9.47 -7.95
N PRO A 288 14.10 -9.62 -7.04
CA PRO A 288 14.04 -10.66 -6.01
C PRO A 288 12.99 -10.32 -4.96
N TYR A 289 12.02 -11.21 -4.77
CA TYR A 289 10.96 -11.05 -3.76
C TYR A 289 11.52 -10.93 -2.33
N GLU A 290 12.71 -11.49 -2.04
CA GLU A 290 13.34 -11.38 -0.72
C GLU A 290 13.65 -9.94 -0.30
N TRP A 291 13.97 -9.06 -1.25
CA TRP A 291 14.19 -7.63 -0.97
C TRP A 291 12.90 -6.97 -0.49
N ILE A 292 11.79 -7.28 -1.15
CA ILE A 292 10.45 -6.80 -0.80
C ILE A 292 10.14 -7.24 0.63
N TYR A 293 10.16 -8.54 0.93
CA TYR A 293 9.74 -9.06 2.24
C TYR A 293 10.55 -8.51 3.42
N ARG A 294 11.85 -8.22 3.25
CA ARG A 294 12.68 -7.62 4.31
C ARG A 294 12.22 -6.22 4.71
N PHE A 295 11.80 -5.39 3.76
CA PHE A 295 11.35 -4.03 4.05
C PHE A 295 9.92 -3.94 4.56
N PHE A 296 9.05 -4.89 4.18
CA PHE A 296 7.63 -4.90 4.61
C PHE A 296 7.37 -5.70 5.90
N GLY A 297 8.26 -6.62 6.28
CA GLY A 297 8.11 -7.48 7.46
C GLY A 297 8.68 -6.92 8.78
N GLN A 298 9.50 -5.87 8.71
CA GLN A 298 10.09 -5.23 9.90
C GLN A 298 9.32 -3.96 10.29
N LYS A 299 9.10 -3.73 11.59
CA LYS A 299 8.39 -2.55 12.13
C LYS A 299 9.37 -1.42 12.54
N ASP A 300 10.32 -1.08 11.67
CA ASP A 300 11.20 0.07 11.90
C ASP A 300 10.63 1.33 11.25
N PRO A 301 10.57 2.49 11.94
CA PRO A 301 10.11 3.74 11.34
C PRO A 301 10.87 4.11 10.07
N LEU A 302 12.16 3.76 9.99
CA LEU A 302 13.01 4.00 8.82
C LEU A 302 12.59 3.17 7.59
N ASN A 303 11.80 2.11 7.75
CA ASN A 303 11.35 1.30 6.61
C ASN A 303 10.48 2.10 5.65
N ILE A 304 9.66 3.04 6.15
CA ILE A 304 8.90 3.95 5.28
C ILE A 304 9.84 4.75 4.38
N MET A 305 10.96 5.23 4.92
CA MET A 305 11.97 5.95 4.15
C MET A 305 12.65 5.04 3.12
N TRP A 306 13.07 3.85 3.53
CA TRP A 306 13.74 2.89 2.64
C TRP A 306 12.82 2.38 1.53
N VAL A 307 11.56 2.09 1.83
CA VAL A 307 10.54 1.70 0.85
C VAL A 307 10.26 2.84 -0.11
N THR A 308 10.11 4.07 0.38
CA THR A 308 9.91 5.24 -0.49
C THR A 308 11.10 5.42 -1.45
N LEU A 309 12.33 5.40 -0.94
CA LEU A 309 13.54 5.52 -1.78
C LEU A 309 13.70 4.32 -2.72
N GLY A 310 13.42 3.12 -2.23
CA GLY A 310 13.46 1.88 -3.00
C GLY A 310 12.42 1.83 -4.11
N SER A 311 11.26 2.48 -3.94
CA SER A 311 10.22 2.57 -4.98
C SER A 311 10.59 3.48 -6.16
N VAL A 312 11.65 4.30 -6.04
CA VAL A 312 12.12 5.17 -7.13
C VAL A 312 12.65 4.36 -8.33
N PRO A 313 13.60 3.41 -8.14
CA PRO A 313 14.07 2.57 -9.23
C PRO A 313 13.06 1.47 -9.61
N ILE A 314 12.18 1.06 -8.69
CA ILE A 314 11.22 -0.01 -8.96
C ILE A 314 10.13 0.57 -9.86
N PHE A 315 10.18 0.20 -11.14
CA PHE A 315 9.19 0.59 -12.11
C PHE A 315 7.83 -0.03 -11.74
N LEU A 316 6.98 0.75 -11.08
CA LEU A 316 5.66 0.28 -10.64
C LEU A 316 4.59 1.09 -11.33
N HIS A 317 3.78 0.39 -12.12
CA HIS A 317 2.51 0.93 -12.53
C HIS A 317 1.53 0.88 -11.34
N GLN A 318 0.59 1.83 -11.30
CA GLN A 318 -0.42 1.93 -10.25
C GLN A 318 -1.28 0.67 -10.08
N ILE A 319 -1.41 -0.15 -11.13
CA ILE A 319 -2.11 -1.44 -11.10
C ILE A 319 -1.24 -2.46 -10.36
N SER A 320 -0.02 -2.72 -10.84
CA SER A 320 0.94 -3.67 -10.28
C SER A 320 1.23 -3.40 -8.80
N ALA A 321 1.30 -2.13 -8.39
CA ALA A 321 1.50 -1.77 -6.99
C ALA A 321 0.43 -2.36 -6.05
N SER A 322 -0.84 -2.44 -6.49
CA SER A 322 -1.94 -3.00 -5.69
C SER A 322 -1.81 -4.51 -5.56
N SER A 323 -1.55 -5.18 -6.69
CA SER A 323 -1.44 -6.64 -6.76
C SER A 323 -0.22 -7.15 -5.99
N ILE A 324 0.92 -6.45 -6.07
CA ILE A 324 2.13 -6.77 -5.30
C ILE A 324 1.85 -6.67 -3.79
N ILE A 325 1.20 -5.58 -3.34
CA ILE A 325 0.85 -5.42 -1.92
C ILE A 325 -0.14 -6.49 -1.45
N TYR A 326 -1.10 -6.88 -2.29
CA TYR A 326 -2.00 -7.99 -1.99
C TYR A 326 -1.24 -9.31 -1.81
N HIS A 327 -0.33 -9.63 -2.72
CA HIS A 327 0.53 -10.82 -2.60
C HIS A 327 1.37 -10.79 -1.32
N ILE A 328 2.01 -9.66 -1.01
CA ILE A 328 2.81 -9.51 0.23
C ILE A 328 1.93 -9.72 1.46
N LYS A 329 0.75 -9.08 1.51
CA LYS A 329 -0.21 -9.23 2.61
C LYS A 329 -0.66 -10.68 2.77
N SER A 330 -0.90 -11.38 1.66
CA SER A 330 -1.29 -12.80 1.66
C SER A 330 -0.14 -13.70 2.15
N SER A 331 1.08 -13.48 1.67
CA SER A 331 2.27 -14.26 2.03
C SER A 331 2.74 -14.03 3.46
N LEU A 332 2.45 -12.88 4.07
CA LEU A 332 2.82 -12.55 5.46
C LEU A 332 1.69 -12.87 6.47
N ASN A 333 0.81 -13.84 6.18
CA ASN A 333 -0.33 -14.21 7.03
C ASN A 333 -1.21 -13.01 7.44
N GLY A 334 -1.33 -12.01 6.57
CA GLY A 334 -2.10 -10.78 6.81
C GLY A 334 -1.34 -9.66 7.51
N THR A 335 -0.08 -9.88 7.92
CA THR A 335 0.73 -8.86 8.59
C THR A 335 1.50 -8.01 7.57
N LEU A 336 1.11 -6.73 7.43
CA LEU A 336 1.75 -5.75 6.55
C LEU A 336 1.97 -4.47 7.35
N ASP A 337 3.18 -3.89 7.31
CA ASP A 337 3.36 -2.51 7.77
C ASP A 337 2.56 -1.57 6.87
N GLY A 338 1.49 -1.00 7.42
CA GLY A 338 0.54 -0.20 6.66
C GLY A 338 1.16 1.08 6.09
N GLY A 339 2.07 1.72 6.83
CA GLY A 339 2.82 2.89 6.39
C GLY A 339 3.75 2.56 5.23
N ALA A 340 4.49 1.45 5.31
CA ALA A 340 5.33 0.98 4.23
C ALA A 340 4.50 0.61 2.99
N GLY A 341 3.38 -0.09 3.18
CA GLY A 341 2.44 -0.44 2.11
C GLY A 341 1.92 0.80 1.38
N LEU A 342 1.49 1.82 2.13
CA LEU A 342 1.03 3.07 1.54
C LEU A 342 2.16 3.84 0.84
N ALA A 343 3.36 3.89 1.42
CA ALA A 343 4.54 4.50 0.81
C ALA A 343 4.86 3.87 -0.55
N PHE A 344 4.76 2.54 -0.65
CA PHE A 344 4.97 1.82 -1.90
C PHE A 344 3.87 2.09 -2.94
N MET A 345 2.60 2.07 -2.53
CA MET A 345 1.46 2.31 -3.41
C MET A 345 1.42 3.73 -3.98
N ILE A 346 1.95 4.70 -3.24
CA ILE A 346 2.01 6.09 -3.66
C ILE A 346 3.33 6.39 -4.37
N GLY A 347 4.47 6.07 -3.73
CA GLY A 347 5.81 6.39 -4.22
C GLY A 347 6.10 5.80 -5.59
N GLY A 348 5.88 4.48 -5.76
CA GLY A 348 6.21 3.77 -7.00
C GLY A 348 5.61 4.42 -8.26
N PRO A 349 4.28 4.59 -8.35
CA PRO A 349 3.65 5.14 -9.55
C PRO A 349 4.06 6.59 -9.90
N VAL A 350 4.32 7.45 -8.91
CA VAL A 350 4.70 8.86 -9.18
C VAL A 350 6.18 9.02 -9.52
N THR A 351 7.04 8.10 -9.08
CA THR A 351 8.49 8.14 -9.41
C THR A 351 8.89 7.25 -10.57
N ALA A 352 7.92 6.70 -11.32
CA ALA A 352 8.17 5.79 -12.43
C ALA A 352 9.15 6.36 -13.47
N ILE A 353 10.12 5.53 -13.88
CA ILE A 353 11.24 5.91 -14.77
C ILE A 353 10.79 6.59 -16.07
N PRO A 354 9.77 6.11 -16.82
CA PRO A 354 9.32 6.78 -18.04
C PRO A 354 8.83 8.21 -17.80
N THR A 355 8.12 8.44 -16.70
CA THR A 355 7.68 9.78 -16.29
C THR A 355 8.90 10.66 -15.99
N MET A 356 9.90 10.10 -15.30
CA MET A 356 11.12 10.83 -14.92
C MET A 356 11.99 11.19 -16.12
N MET A 357 12.16 10.25 -17.06
CA MET A 357 12.85 10.48 -18.33
C MET A 357 12.14 11.57 -19.13
N LEU A 358 10.81 11.50 -19.23
CA LEU A 358 10.04 12.50 -19.97
C LEU A 358 10.11 13.89 -19.28
N PHE A 359 10.11 13.95 -17.94
CA PHE A 359 10.34 15.20 -17.23
C PHE A 359 11.73 15.80 -17.49
N TRP A 360 12.78 14.97 -17.41
CA TRP A 360 14.17 15.41 -17.60
C TRP A 360 14.43 15.93 -19.02
N THR A 361 13.75 15.34 -20.01
CA THR A 361 13.87 15.74 -21.42
C THR A 361 13.11 17.02 -21.74
N ILE A 362 12.00 17.32 -21.05
CA ILE A 362 11.12 18.45 -21.38
C ILE A 362 11.41 19.69 -20.51
N PHE A 363 11.59 19.49 -19.21
CA PHE A 363 11.67 20.57 -18.24
C PHE A 363 13.09 20.84 -17.78
N LYS A 364 13.38 22.09 -17.39
CA LYS A 364 14.68 22.44 -16.78
C LYS A 364 14.89 21.60 -15.52
N LYS A 365 16.14 21.22 -15.25
CA LYS A 365 16.54 20.37 -14.09
C LYS A 365 15.88 20.80 -12.76
N ARG A 366 15.73 22.10 -12.53
CA ARG A 366 15.06 22.65 -11.33
C ARG A 366 13.61 22.17 -11.13
N VAL A 367 12.86 22.00 -12.22
CA VAL A 367 11.45 21.55 -12.17
C VAL A 367 11.40 20.05 -11.94
N PHE A 368 12.32 19.29 -12.54
CA PHE A 368 12.49 17.87 -12.27
C PHE A 368 12.78 17.62 -10.79
N PHE A 369 13.75 18.32 -10.21
CA PHE A 369 14.07 18.17 -8.79
C PHE A 369 12.95 18.64 -7.87
N LEU A 370 12.19 19.67 -8.26
CA LEU A 370 10.98 20.05 -7.53
C LEU A 370 9.95 18.93 -7.54
N TYR A 371 9.68 18.34 -8.71
CA TYR A 371 8.75 17.21 -8.84
C TYR A 371 9.18 16.04 -7.95
N MET A 372 10.45 15.61 -8.05
CA MET A 372 10.99 14.52 -7.25
C MET A 372 10.91 14.82 -5.74
N PHE A 373 11.28 16.03 -5.32
CA PHE A 373 11.21 16.43 -3.92
C PHE A 373 9.77 16.37 -3.42
N VAL A 374 8.81 16.91 -4.18
CA VAL A 374 7.39 16.91 -3.81
C VAL A 374 6.85 15.48 -3.73
N CYS A 375 7.17 14.62 -4.69
CA CYS A 375 6.72 13.23 -4.70
C CYS A 375 7.30 12.44 -3.53
N LEU A 376 8.60 12.53 -3.28
CA LEU A 376 9.25 11.82 -2.17
C LEU A 376 8.80 12.35 -0.82
N ALA A 377 8.86 13.68 -0.62
CA ALA A 377 8.48 14.29 0.64
C ALA A 377 6.99 14.11 0.93
N GLY A 378 6.13 14.24 -0.08
CA GLY A 378 4.70 13.99 0.04
C GLY A 378 4.39 12.54 0.39
N THR A 379 5.07 11.58 -0.27
CA THR A 379 4.92 10.14 0.01
C THR A 379 5.34 9.81 1.44
N MET A 380 6.50 10.30 1.88
CA MET A 380 6.94 10.12 3.27
C MET A 380 5.97 10.76 4.24
N LEU A 381 5.55 12.00 3.99
CA LEU A 381 4.63 12.73 4.85
C LEU A 381 3.31 11.97 5.03
N ILE A 382 2.71 11.47 3.94
CA ILE A 382 1.45 10.74 4.05
C ILE A 382 1.62 9.35 4.67
N ALA A 383 2.70 8.64 4.35
CA ALA A 383 2.96 7.32 4.92
C ALA A 383 3.24 7.39 6.43
N TYR A 384 4.06 8.34 6.88
CA TYR A 384 4.28 8.56 8.31
C TYR A 384 3.02 9.09 9.01
N SER A 385 2.26 9.97 8.36
CA SER A 385 0.98 10.45 8.92
C SER A 385 -0.01 9.29 9.08
N PHE A 386 -0.09 8.40 8.08
CA PHE A 386 -0.93 7.21 8.13
C PHE A 386 -0.47 6.26 9.23
N GLN A 387 0.83 5.95 9.28
CA GLN A 387 1.40 5.11 10.34
C GLN A 387 1.10 5.71 11.71
N PHE A 388 1.26 7.02 11.89
CA PHE A 388 1.05 7.68 13.18
C PHE A 388 -0.44 7.83 13.57
N LEU A 389 -1.34 8.06 12.62
CA LEU A 389 -2.77 8.28 12.92
C LEU A 389 -3.55 6.97 13.01
N VAL A 390 -3.19 5.95 12.22
CA VAL A 390 -3.96 4.71 12.07
C VAL A 390 -3.33 3.53 12.81
N PHE A 391 -1.99 3.42 12.84
CA PHE A 391 -1.30 2.33 13.50
C PHE A 391 -0.68 2.81 14.83
N VAL A 392 -1.08 2.22 15.96
CA VAL A 392 -0.31 2.43 17.21
C VAL A 392 1.01 1.67 17.04
N PRO A 393 2.19 2.31 17.17
CA PRO A 393 3.46 1.61 17.10
C PRO A 393 3.46 0.43 18.09
N GLY A 394 3.59 -0.79 17.59
CA GLY A 394 3.56 -2.01 18.40
C GLY A 394 2.22 -2.75 18.50
N VAL A 395 1.14 -2.22 17.91
CA VAL A 395 -0.19 -2.87 17.86
C VAL A 395 -0.45 -3.49 16.47
N ASP A 396 -0.90 -4.73 16.44
CA ASP A 396 -1.18 -5.56 15.28
C ASP A 396 -2.68 -5.51 14.95
N THR A 397 -3.15 -4.36 14.44
CA THR A 397 -4.57 -4.13 14.12
C THR A 397 -5.10 -4.99 12.97
N GLY A 398 -4.21 -5.61 12.18
CA GLY A 398 -4.55 -6.57 11.12
C GLY A 398 -4.62 -8.03 11.59
N ASN A 399 -4.49 -8.27 12.90
CA ASN A 399 -4.40 -9.62 13.43
C ASN A 399 -5.68 -10.44 13.15
N PRO A 400 -5.57 -11.73 12.77
CA PRO A 400 -6.72 -12.59 12.49
C PRO A 400 -7.75 -12.68 13.63
N LEU A 401 -7.35 -12.43 14.87
CA LEU A 401 -8.25 -12.40 16.02
C LEU A 401 -9.43 -11.43 15.84
N LEU A 402 -9.21 -10.27 15.21
CA LEU A 402 -10.24 -9.25 15.00
C LEU A 402 -10.93 -9.34 13.63
N LYS A 403 -10.68 -10.41 12.85
CA LYS A 403 -11.20 -10.56 11.50
C LYS A 403 -12.73 -10.58 11.50
N GLY A 404 -13.32 -9.55 10.86
CA GLY A 404 -14.77 -9.41 10.72
C GLY A 404 -15.51 -9.16 12.04
N VAL A 405 -14.80 -8.75 13.09
CA VAL A 405 -15.33 -8.34 14.40
C VAL A 405 -15.52 -6.82 14.38
N ARG A 406 -16.75 -6.33 14.58
CA ARG A 406 -17.03 -4.89 14.61
C ARG A 406 -16.79 -4.30 15.98
N SER A 407 -17.24 -5.01 17.02
CA SER A 407 -17.07 -4.60 18.41
C SER A 407 -17.07 -5.81 19.35
N ILE A 408 -16.39 -5.65 20.48
CA ILE A 408 -16.30 -6.66 21.54
C ILE A 408 -16.70 -6.03 22.88
N SER A 409 -16.97 -6.89 23.87
CA SER A 409 -17.20 -6.42 25.23
C SER A 409 -15.92 -5.86 25.84
N GLY A 410 -16.00 -4.61 26.28
CA GLY A 410 -14.95 -3.96 27.06
C GLY A 410 -15.09 -4.30 28.54
N GLY A 411 -15.68 -3.38 29.29
CA GLY A 411 -15.82 -3.51 30.74
C GLY A 411 -14.53 -3.22 31.49
N LYS A 412 -14.30 -3.94 32.59
CA LYS A 412 -13.16 -3.75 33.48
C LYS A 412 -12.05 -4.72 33.11
N SER A 413 -10.84 -4.21 32.87
CA SER A 413 -9.69 -5.03 32.49
C SER A 413 -8.40 -4.53 33.13
N SER A 414 -7.42 -5.42 33.23
CA SER A 414 -6.03 -5.06 33.54
C SER A 414 -5.32 -4.55 32.28
N VAL A 415 -4.20 -3.84 32.45
CA VAL A 415 -3.39 -3.36 31.31
C VAL A 415 -2.22 -4.30 31.07
N ILE A 416 -2.10 -4.77 29.82
CA ILE A 416 -1.01 -5.61 29.35
C ILE A 416 0.23 -4.74 29.08
N GLN A 417 1.31 -5.01 29.79
CA GLN A 417 2.64 -4.47 29.51
C GLN A 417 3.48 -5.51 28.77
N LYS A 418 3.99 -5.11 27.61
CA LYS A 418 4.91 -5.90 26.77
C LYS A 418 6.35 -5.76 27.28
N GLN A 419 7.04 -6.88 27.48
CA GLN A 419 8.47 -6.94 27.83
C GLN A 419 9.34 -7.70 26.82
N ASN A 420 8.76 -8.59 26.01
CA ASN A 420 9.47 -9.40 25.02
C ASN A 420 9.09 -8.97 23.59
N GLN A 421 10.05 -8.98 22.65
CA GLN A 421 9.82 -8.63 21.24
C GLN A 421 8.84 -9.57 20.52
N ASN A 422 8.78 -10.84 20.93
CA ASN A 422 7.87 -11.86 20.38
C ASN A 422 6.39 -11.62 20.74
N VAL A 423 6.11 -10.71 21.67
CA VAL A 423 4.74 -10.32 22.02
C VAL A 423 4.24 -9.23 21.06
N ARG A 424 3.05 -9.40 20.50
CA ARG A 424 2.36 -8.40 19.68
C ARG A 424 1.09 -7.96 20.39
N ILE A 425 0.93 -6.67 20.65
CA ILE A 425 -0.34 -6.14 21.15
C ILE A 425 -1.34 -6.20 20.01
N VAL A 426 -2.56 -6.70 20.23
CA VAL A 426 -3.60 -6.80 19.19
C VAL A 426 -4.65 -5.70 19.36
N MET A 427 -4.96 -5.33 20.60
CA MET A 427 -5.95 -4.29 20.88
C MET A 427 -5.51 -3.40 22.04
N ASP A 428 -5.51 -2.09 21.79
CA ASP A 428 -4.98 -1.05 22.67
C ASP A 428 -5.91 0.18 22.76
N PRO A 429 -7.09 0.04 23.37
CA PRO A 429 -8.04 1.15 23.54
C PRO A 429 -7.44 2.23 24.44
N ALA A 430 -7.27 3.44 23.88
CA ALA A 430 -6.73 4.61 24.58
C ALA A 430 -5.33 4.38 25.22
N GLY A 431 -4.48 3.57 24.58
CA GLY A 431 -3.13 3.28 25.08
C GLY A 431 -3.08 2.35 26.29
N LYS A 432 -4.20 1.68 26.59
CA LYS A 432 -4.30 0.65 27.63
C LYS A 432 -4.50 -0.70 26.95
N SER A 433 -3.41 -1.43 26.78
CA SER A 433 -3.40 -2.67 26.01
C SER A 433 -4.19 -3.75 26.72
N ILE A 434 -5.09 -4.42 26.00
CA ILE A 434 -6.01 -5.40 26.59
C ILE A 434 -5.95 -6.79 25.96
N ILE A 435 -5.45 -6.89 24.73
CA ILE A 435 -5.26 -8.16 24.01
C ILE A 435 -3.85 -8.18 23.44
N ALA A 436 -3.14 -9.30 23.59
CA ALA A 436 -1.85 -9.53 22.98
C ALA A 436 -1.70 -10.98 22.51
N THR A 437 -0.75 -11.22 21.60
CA THR A 437 -0.35 -12.55 21.14
C THR A 437 1.15 -12.73 21.34
N TYR A 438 1.60 -13.97 21.46
CA TYR A 438 3.00 -14.36 21.47
C TYR A 438 3.18 -15.50 20.48
N THR A 439 4.17 -15.38 19.61
CA THR A 439 4.61 -16.44 18.70
C THR A 439 6.13 -16.48 18.70
N ASN A 440 6.70 -17.69 18.65
CA ASN A 440 8.15 -17.89 18.57
C ASN A 440 8.47 -18.97 17.53
N ASP A 441 8.58 -18.52 16.28
CA ASP A 441 8.74 -19.38 15.11
C ASP A 441 10.11 -20.11 15.10
N LEU A 442 11.12 -19.56 15.77
CA LEU A 442 12.47 -20.13 15.84
C LEU A 442 12.54 -21.35 16.77
N GLU A 443 11.80 -21.33 17.88
CA GLU A 443 11.81 -22.40 18.88
C GLU A 443 10.65 -23.40 18.72
N ARG A 444 9.81 -23.24 17.68
CA ARG A 444 8.60 -24.05 17.43
C ARG A 444 7.65 -24.14 18.64
N GLN A 445 7.65 -23.14 19.51
CA GLN A 445 6.68 -23.04 20.61
C GLN A 445 5.28 -22.77 20.06
N GLY A 446 4.25 -23.26 20.73
CA GLY A 446 2.87 -22.97 20.36
C GLY A 446 2.51 -21.50 20.60
N GLY A 447 1.60 -20.97 19.77
CA GLY A 447 1.12 -19.60 19.90
C GLY A 447 0.33 -19.38 21.19
N ILE A 448 0.46 -18.19 21.78
CA ILE A 448 -0.25 -17.82 23.00
C ILE A 448 -1.07 -16.55 22.76
N VAL A 449 -2.33 -16.55 23.20
CA VAL A 449 -3.16 -15.34 23.27
C VAL A 449 -3.31 -14.90 24.72
N PHE A 450 -3.16 -13.61 24.98
CA PHE A 450 -3.39 -12.97 26.26
C PHE A 450 -4.58 -12.02 26.15
N ASP A 451 -5.57 -12.19 27.02
CA ASP A 451 -6.72 -11.29 27.12
C ASP A 451 -6.92 -10.86 28.57
N SER A 452 -7.16 -9.57 28.77
CA SER A 452 -7.39 -8.98 30.09
C SER A 452 -8.87 -8.73 30.42
N GLY A 453 -9.78 -9.00 29.47
CA GLY A 453 -11.22 -8.78 29.64
C GLY A 453 -12.00 -10.09 29.66
N ASN A 454 -12.35 -10.58 30.86
CA ASN A 454 -13.14 -11.81 30.99
C ASN A 454 -14.62 -11.66 30.57
N ASP A 455 -15.18 -10.45 30.62
CA ASP A 455 -16.59 -10.17 30.31
C ASP A 455 -17.04 -10.68 28.94
N ARG A 456 -16.13 -10.68 27.94
CA ARG A 456 -16.44 -11.18 26.59
C ARG A 456 -16.59 -12.69 26.49
N PHE A 457 -16.01 -13.43 27.44
CA PHE A 457 -16.11 -14.89 27.52
C PHE A 457 -17.26 -15.34 28.42
N LEU A 458 -17.64 -14.50 29.39
CA LEU A 458 -18.79 -14.74 30.28
C LEU A 458 -20.13 -14.59 29.56
N ASP A 459 -20.23 -13.63 28.62
CA ASP A 459 -21.39 -13.47 27.75
C ASP A 459 -21.00 -13.48 26.26
N PRO A 460 -20.83 -14.68 25.67
CA PRO A 460 -20.50 -14.81 24.25
C PRO A 460 -21.56 -14.26 23.30
N SER A 461 -22.79 -14.04 23.77
CA SER A 461 -23.92 -13.60 22.94
C SER A 461 -23.92 -12.11 22.63
N LYS A 462 -23.14 -11.34 23.39
CA LYS A 462 -23.09 -9.88 23.30
C LYS A 462 -22.08 -9.41 22.23
N TYR A 463 -22.48 -8.42 21.42
CA TYR A 463 -21.66 -7.89 20.31
C TYR A 463 -21.13 -9.02 19.41
N ASP A 464 -19.90 -8.89 18.90
CA ASP A 464 -19.26 -9.95 18.09
C ASP A 464 -18.34 -10.86 18.93
N ASN A 465 -18.58 -10.99 20.26
CA ASN A 465 -17.77 -11.83 21.16
C ASN A 465 -17.65 -13.28 20.67
N ARG A 466 -18.77 -13.88 20.23
CA ARG A 466 -18.84 -15.23 19.63
C ARG A 466 -17.82 -15.40 18.49
N LYS A 467 -17.76 -14.40 17.60
CA LYS A 467 -16.88 -14.41 16.44
C LYS A 467 -15.42 -14.24 16.85
N TYR A 468 -15.15 -13.35 17.81
CA TYR A 468 -13.84 -13.17 18.40
C TYR A 468 -13.30 -14.45 19.06
N ILE A 469 -14.12 -15.14 19.86
CA ILE A 469 -13.76 -16.43 20.49
C ILE A 469 -13.48 -17.50 19.43
N SER A 470 -14.31 -17.55 18.38
CA SER A 470 -14.11 -18.46 17.25
C SER A 470 -12.80 -18.18 16.50
N ASN A 471 -12.45 -16.91 16.31
CA ASN A 471 -11.18 -16.48 15.71
C ASN A 471 -9.97 -16.83 16.59
N ILE A 472 -10.09 -16.75 17.93
CA ILE A 472 -9.04 -17.21 18.86
C ILE A 472 -8.76 -18.68 18.65
N ALA A 473 -9.80 -19.51 18.62
CA ALA A 473 -9.65 -20.96 18.45
C ALA A 473 -8.94 -21.31 17.14
N GLU A 474 -9.32 -20.65 16.05
CA GLU A 474 -8.69 -20.83 14.74
C GLU A 474 -7.24 -20.34 14.73
N TRP A 475 -6.97 -19.17 15.30
CA TRP A 475 -5.61 -18.62 15.37
C TRP A 475 -4.69 -19.53 16.19
N LEU A 476 -5.14 -20.02 17.34
CA LEU A 476 -4.37 -20.95 18.17
C LEU A 476 -4.09 -22.27 17.43
N GLU A 477 -5.05 -22.77 16.66
CA GLU A 477 -4.86 -23.98 15.86
C GLU A 477 -3.87 -23.76 14.71
N GLN A 478 -3.90 -22.59 14.06
CA GLN A 478 -2.94 -22.22 13.01
C GLN A 478 -1.51 -22.02 13.55
N ASN A 479 -1.39 -21.64 14.82
CA ASN A 479 -0.10 -21.43 15.51
C ASN A 479 0.27 -22.62 16.41
N ASN A 480 -0.38 -23.76 16.21
CA ASN A 480 -0.05 -25.01 16.89
C ASN A 480 1.00 -25.77 16.06
N ASN A 481 2.16 -25.98 16.65
CA ASN A 481 3.30 -26.70 16.07
C ASN A 481 3.32 -28.18 16.47
N SER A 482 2.30 -28.66 17.19
CA SER A 482 2.15 -30.03 17.67
C SER A 482 1.31 -30.89 16.71
N PRO A 483 1.52 -32.22 16.64
CA PRO A 483 0.67 -33.12 15.86
C PRO A 483 -0.75 -33.31 16.43
N ALA A 484 -0.98 -32.94 17.69
CA ALA A 484 -2.32 -32.95 18.28
C ALA A 484 -3.15 -31.80 17.70
N THR A 485 -4.34 -32.09 17.15
CA THR A 485 -5.22 -31.08 16.53
C THR A 485 -6.67 -31.23 16.96
N GLY A 486 -7.42 -30.12 16.88
CA GLY A 486 -8.88 -30.12 17.00
C GLY A 486 -9.45 -30.41 18.40
N SER A 487 -8.69 -30.19 19.48
CA SER A 487 -9.16 -30.41 20.86
C SER A 487 -8.73 -29.30 21.83
N VAL A 488 -9.70 -28.65 22.47
CA VAL A 488 -9.49 -27.54 23.42
C VAL A 488 -9.86 -27.98 24.84
N LEU A 489 -8.96 -27.77 25.80
CA LEU A 489 -9.29 -27.84 27.22
C LEU A 489 -9.51 -26.43 27.76
N ILE A 490 -10.73 -26.15 28.23
CA ILE A 490 -11.09 -24.91 28.91
C ILE A 490 -11.02 -25.17 30.41
N TYR A 491 -10.08 -24.51 31.09
CA TYR A 491 -9.83 -24.65 32.52
C TYR A 491 -10.18 -23.37 33.26
N ASP A 492 -11.25 -23.44 34.05
CA ASP A 492 -11.74 -22.32 34.85
C ASP A 492 -11.22 -22.40 36.29
N THR A 493 -10.54 -21.34 36.75
CA THR A 493 -10.07 -21.21 38.15
C THR A 493 -11.00 -20.41 39.04
N PHE A 494 -12.04 -19.77 38.49
CA PHE A 494 -12.99 -18.98 39.24
C PHE A 494 -13.91 -19.88 40.10
N ARG A 495 -14.17 -19.47 41.36
CA ARG A 495 -15.08 -20.20 42.24
C ARG A 495 -16.54 -19.76 42.10
N ASP A 496 -16.78 -18.46 41.91
CA ASP A 496 -18.08 -17.82 41.70
C ASP A 496 -17.94 -16.74 40.61
N GLY A 497 -18.91 -16.61 39.71
CA GLY A 497 -18.83 -15.66 38.58
C GLY A 497 -17.86 -16.06 37.46
N GLY A 498 -17.43 -17.33 37.44
CA GLY A 498 -16.69 -17.95 36.35
C GLY A 498 -17.54 -18.26 35.12
N LEU A 499 -17.00 -19.08 34.24
CA LEU A 499 -17.63 -19.45 32.97
C LEU A 499 -18.88 -20.31 33.23
N ASP A 500 -20.06 -19.84 32.82
CA ASP A 500 -21.25 -20.68 32.84
C ASP A 500 -21.14 -21.73 31.72
N LYS A 501 -20.82 -22.98 32.11
CA LYS A 501 -20.68 -24.13 31.22
C LYS A 501 -21.84 -24.27 30.25
N LYS A 502 -23.09 -24.04 30.70
CA LYS A 502 -24.29 -24.21 29.86
C LYS A 502 -24.44 -23.10 28.83
N SER A 503 -24.26 -21.84 29.24
CA SER A 503 -24.34 -20.70 28.32
C SER A 503 -23.20 -20.74 27.30
N PHE A 504 -21.97 -21.04 27.74
CA PHE A 504 -20.83 -21.12 26.84
C PHE A 504 -21.01 -22.21 25.78
N ASP A 505 -21.41 -23.42 26.20
CA ASP A 505 -21.69 -24.54 25.30
C ASP A 505 -22.79 -24.19 24.28
N LYS A 506 -23.87 -23.55 24.72
CA LYS A 506 -24.99 -23.15 23.85
C LYS A 506 -24.55 -22.23 22.69
N TYR A 507 -23.64 -21.29 22.92
CA TYR A 507 -23.29 -20.28 21.92
C TYR A 507 -22.05 -20.63 21.08
N ILE A 508 -21.08 -21.35 21.66
CA ILE A 508 -19.76 -21.58 21.06
C ILE A 508 -19.65 -22.97 20.42
N SER A 509 -20.42 -23.97 20.88
CA SER A 509 -20.29 -25.35 20.38
C SER A 509 -20.46 -25.50 18.87
N ALA A 510 -21.47 -24.85 18.31
CA ALA A 510 -21.74 -24.90 16.86
C ALA A 510 -20.59 -24.29 16.03
N ASP A 511 -19.97 -23.19 16.50
CA ASP A 511 -18.87 -22.53 15.78
C ASP A 511 -17.59 -23.34 15.82
N LEU A 512 -17.24 -23.90 16.98
CA LEU A 512 -16.05 -24.73 17.12
C LEU A 512 -16.24 -26.05 16.35
N ALA A 513 -17.43 -26.64 16.39
CA ALA A 513 -17.76 -27.84 15.62
C ALA A 513 -17.65 -27.59 14.11
N GLN A 514 -18.09 -26.44 13.60
CA GLN A 514 -17.92 -26.06 12.18
C GLN A 514 -16.43 -26.00 11.78
N LYS A 515 -15.55 -25.65 12.72
CA LYS A 515 -14.10 -25.61 12.52
C LYS A 515 -13.40 -26.94 12.82
N GLY A 516 -14.15 -28.00 13.16
CA GLY A 516 -13.59 -29.31 13.51
C GLY A 516 -12.94 -29.38 14.91
N ILE A 517 -13.22 -28.41 15.78
CA ILE A 517 -12.63 -28.29 17.11
C ILE A 517 -13.63 -28.80 18.15
N LYS A 518 -13.22 -29.81 18.92
CA LYS A 518 -13.95 -30.29 20.11
C LYS A 518 -13.40 -29.57 21.33
N PHE A 519 -14.24 -29.30 22.33
CA PHE A 519 -13.77 -28.70 23.57
C PHE A 519 -14.34 -29.42 24.79
N ARG A 520 -13.60 -29.34 25.90
CA ARG A 520 -14.00 -29.82 27.22
C ARG A 520 -13.81 -28.70 28.23
N ILE A 521 -14.84 -28.39 28.99
CA ILE A 521 -14.77 -27.41 30.09
C ILE A 521 -14.62 -28.15 31.41
N THR A 522 -13.64 -27.76 32.22
CA THR A 522 -13.46 -28.26 33.59
C THR A 522 -13.04 -27.12 34.51
N ASP A 523 -13.11 -27.38 35.82
CA ASP A 523 -12.80 -26.41 36.87
C ASP A 523 -11.99 -27.07 37.99
N ARG A 524 -11.55 -26.27 38.96
CA ARG A 524 -10.83 -26.72 40.16
C ARG A 524 -11.60 -27.71 41.04
N ARG A 525 -12.94 -27.81 40.93
CA ARG A 525 -13.76 -28.75 41.72
C ARG A 525 -13.75 -30.14 41.09
N GLU A 526 -13.80 -30.21 39.76
CA GLU A 526 -13.73 -31.45 38.99
C GLU A 526 -12.30 -31.97 38.83
N THR A 527 -11.34 -31.06 38.59
CA THR A 527 -9.92 -31.39 38.36
C THR A 527 -9.04 -30.50 39.24
N PRO A 528 -8.67 -30.96 40.46
CA PRO A 528 -7.96 -30.13 41.44
C PRO A 528 -6.58 -29.63 41.00
N GLU A 529 -5.88 -30.36 40.12
CA GLU A 529 -4.54 -30.00 39.63
C GLU A 529 -4.42 -30.18 38.11
N ILE A 530 -3.72 -29.25 37.46
CA ILE A 530 -3.40 -29.34 36.03
C ILE A 530 -2.21 -30.29 35.85
N SER A 531 -2.50 -31.55 35.50
CA SER A 531 -1.49 -32.58 35.27
C SER A 531 -1.21 -32.78 33.77
N GLY A 532 -0.02 -33.30 33.43
CA GLY A 532 0.34 -33.60 32.04
C GLY A 532 -0.60 -34.61 31.37
N ARG A 533 -1.22 -35.51 32.16
CA ARG A 533 -2.21 -36.48 31.67
C ARG A 533 -3.51 -35.80 31.23
N LEU A 534 -3.90 -34.72 31.90
CA LEU A 534 -5.07 -33.91 31.53
C LEU A 534 -4.83 -33.12 30.24
N LEU A 535 -3.61 -32.60 30.07
CA LEU A 535 -3.22 -31.81 28.89
C LEU A 535 -2.85 -32.66 27.66
N GLY A 536 -2.50 -33.94 27.85
CA GLY A 536 -1.96 -34.82 26.80
C GLY A 536 -2.84 -34.90 25.56
N ASP A 537 -4.15 -35.05 25.74
CA ASP A 537 -5.13 -35.29 24.67
C ASP A 537 -5.61 -34.01 23.95
N HIS A 538 -5.15 -32.83 24.41
CA HIS A 538 -5.63 -31.53 23.95
C HIS A 538 -4.57 -30.82 23.10
N SER A 539 -4.98 -30.21 21.99
CA SER A 539 -4.15 -29.34 21.14
C SER A 539 -4.05 -27.91 21.68
N GLN A 540 -5.09 -27.47 22.40
CA GLN A 540 -5.17 -26.13 22.98
C GLN A 540 -5.54 -26.16 24.46
N LEU A 541 -5.02 -25.21 25.22
CA LEU A 541 -5.36 -24.97 26.62
C LEU A 541 -5.87 -23.54 26.81
N TRP A 542 -7.08 -23.35 27.34
CA TRP A 542 -7.63 -22.03 27.63
C TRP A 542 -7.78 -21.89 29.14
N ILE A 543 -7.00 -21.00 29.75
CA ILE A 543 -6.98 -20.83 31.21
C ILE A 543 -7.63 -19.50 31.57
N PHE A 544 -8.67 -19.58 32.39
CA PHE A 544 -9.37 -18.43 32.94
C PHE A 544 -8.90 -18.23 34.39
N LEU A 545 -8.18 -17.13 34.63
CA LEU A 545 -7.54 -16.83 35.91
C LEU A 545 -8.27 -15.70 36.62
N GLY A 546 -8.85 -15.95 37.80
CA GLY A 546 -9.29 -14.87 38.69
C GLY A 546 -9.79 -15.34 40.06
N GLU A 547 -9.85 -14.42 41.01
CA GLU A 547 -10.19 -14.75 42.40
C GLU A 547 -11.69 -14.87 42.67
N SER A 548 -12.03 -15.95 43.38
CA SER A 548 -12.88 -15.84 44.56
C SER A 548 -12.24 -16.69 45.66
N ALA A 549 -12.13 -16.11 46.85
CA ALA A 549 -11.35 -16.59 47.97
C ALA A 549 -11.43 -18.12 48.23
N ALA A 550 -10.25 -18.72 48.43
CA ALA A 550 -9.95 -20.12 48.76
C ALA A 550 -9.90 -21.12 47.58
N ARG A 551 -8.82 -21.88 47.36
CA ARG A 551 -7.52 -22.03 48.04
C ARG A 551 -6.56 -22.64 47.00
N ARG A 552 -5.36 -22.06 46.90
CA ARG A 552 -4.17 -22.50 46.14
C ARG A 552 -3.97 -21.81 44.77
N PRO A 553 -3.07 -20.82 44.68
CA PRO A 553 -2.60 -20.32 43.39
C PRO A 553 -1.95 -21.45 42.59
N LEU A 554 -1.77 -21.26 41.28
CA LEU A 554 -1.02 -22.20 40.45
C LEU A 554 0.32 -22.52 41.10
N THR A 555 0.53 -23.80 41.37
CA THR A 555 1.78 -24.29 41.95
C THR A 555 2.90 -24.27 40.91
N ASP A 556 4.17 -24.26 41.35
CA ASP A 556 5.30 -24.29 40.43
C ASP A 556 5.31 -25.56 39.55
N VAL A 557 4.75 -26.66 40.05
CA VAL A 557 4.57 -27.91 39.29
C VAL A 557 3.57 -27.72 38.14
N GLU A 558 2.44 -27.06 38.40
CA GLU A 558 1.45 -26.74 37.36
C GLU A 558 2.01 -25.74 36.36
N LEU A 559 2.68 -24.68 36.81
CA LEU A 559 3.33 -23.70 35.94
C LEU A 559 4.35 -24.36 35.00
N ASN A 560 5.18 -25.27 35.53
CA ASN A 560 6.13 -26.01 34.71
C ASN A 560 5.45 -26.98 33.74
N THR A 561 4.33 -27.57 34.13
CA THR A 561 3.54 -28.45 33.26
C THR A 561 2.91 -27.66 32.10
N ILE A 562 2.38 -26.47 32.38
CA ILE A 562 1.85 -25.55 31.36
C ILE A 562 2.96 -25.04 30.44
N SER A 563 4.14 -24.68 30.98
CA SER A 563 5.29 -24.28 30.15
C SER A 563 5.79 -25.41 29.24
N ARG A 564 5.76 -26.68 29.70
CA ARG A 564 6.08 -27.84 28.85
C ARG A 564 5.05 -28.02 27.74
N PHE A 565 3.76 -27.86 28.05
CA PHE A 565 2.69 -27.95 27.05
C PHE A 565 2.91 -27.00 25.87
N THR A 566 3.25 -25.74 26.12
CA THR A 566 3.60 -24.78 25.07
C THR A 566 4.94 -25.05 24.40
N GLY A 567 5.89 -25.61 25.14
CA GLY A 567 7.19 -26.09 24.63
C GLY A 567 7.06 -27.27 23.67
N ASP A 568 6.05 -28.12 23.85
CA ASP A 568 5.70 -29.22 22.95
C ASP A 568 4.97 -28.75 21.67
N GLY A 569 4.94 -27.43 21.44
CA GLY A 569 4.35 -26.79 20.26
C GLY A 569 2.85 -26.52 20.37
N LYS A 570 2.19 -26.87 21.48
CA LYS A 570 0.75 -26.70 21.66
C LYS A 570 0.37 -25.27 22.07
N SER A 571 -0.81 -24.81 21.67
CA SER A 571 -1.20 -23.40 21.79
C SER A 571 -2.05 -23.12 23.02
N MET A 572 -2.00 -21.89 23.55
CA MET A 572 -2.71 -21.54 24.80
C MET A 572 -3.40 -20.17 24.76
N LEU A 573 -4.56 -20.06 25.42
CA LEU A 573 -5.21 -18.79 25.76
C LEU A 573 -5.09 -18.53 27.26
N ILE A 574 -4.65 -17.34 27.65
CA ILE A 574 -4.64 -16.87 29.03
C ILE A 574 -5.60 -15.68 29.15
N VAL A 575 -6.65 -15.84 29.95
CA VAL A 575 -7.60 -14.76 30.27
C VAL A 575 -7.41 -14.32 31.71
N ALA A 576 -7.00 -13.07 31.91
CA ALA A 576 -6.94 -12.45 33.23
C ALA A 576 -8.33 -11.93 33.62
N GLY A 577 -8.74 -12.24 34.84
CA GLY A 577 -10.01 -11.84 35.43
C GLY A 577 -10.11 -10.37 35.80
N LYS A 578 -11.27 -10.00 36.32
CA LYS A 578 -11.52 -8.65 36.86
C LYS A 578 -10.58 -8.39 38.03
N HIS A 579 -9.63 -7.47 37.84
CA HIS A 579 -8.74 -7.06 38.90
C HIS A 579 -9.48 -6.17 39.92
N GLN A 580 -9.52 -6.59 41.19
CA GLN A 580 -9.94 -5.73 42.30
C GLN A 580 -8.70 -5.04 42.91
N PRO A 581 -8.75 -3.73 43.19
CA PRO A 581 -7.62 -3.01 43.78
C PRO A 581 -7.26 -3.61 45.15
N GLY A 582 -6.03 -4.11 45.28
CA GLY A 582 -5.50 -4.75 46.50
C GLY A 582 -5.36 -6.27 46.45
N ALA A 583 -5.74 -6.93 45.36
CA ALA A 583 -5.67 -8.38 45.22
C ALA A 583 -4.32 -8.88 44.67
N ASP A 584 -3.85 -10.02 45.19
CA ASP A 584 -2.67 -10.78 44.72
C ASP A 584 -2.90 -11.42 43.32
N ASP A 585 -4.04 -11.16 42.67
CA ASP A 585 -4.45 -11.62 41.33
C ASP A 585 -3.37 -11.45 40.27
N ALA A 586 -2.73 -10.28 40.27
CA ALA A 586 -1.66 -9.97 39.32
C ALA A 586 -0.49 -10.93 39.52
N LEU A 587 -0.24 -11.42 40.74
CA LEU A 587 0.89 -12.29 41.03
C LEU A 587 0.78 -13.66 40.37
N ALA A 588 -0.40 -14.30 40.38
CA ALA A 588 -0.58 -15.63 39.80
C ALA A 588 -0.56 -15.61 38.26
N VAL A 589 -1.28 -14.66 37.65
CA VAL A 589 -1.26 -14.46 36.20
C VAL A 589 0.14 -14.07 35.74
N ASN A 590 0.79 -13.13 36.44
CA ASN A 590 2.14 -12.68 36.06
C ASN A 590 3.21 -13.75 36.27
N LYS A 591 3.07 -14.67 37.22
CA LYS A 591 3.99 -15.83 37.34
C LYS A 591 4.02 -16.70 36.08
N LEU A 592 2.88 -16.83 35.38
CA LEU A 592 2.79 -17.55 34.12
C LEU A 592 3.13 -16.66 32.93
N SER A 593 2.53 -15.48 32.82
CA SER A 593 2.64 -14.62 31.63
C SER A 593 4.01 -13.96 31.49
N SER A 594 4.72 -13.69 32.59
CA SER A 594 6.06 -13.08 32.55
C SER A 594 7.09 -13.99 31.86
N ARG A 595 6.88 -15.32 31.87
CA ARG A 595 7.73 -16.29 31.13
C ARG A 595 7.69 -16.05 29.61
N TYR A 596 6.61 -15.44 29.11
CA TYR A 596 6.43 -15.06 27.71
C TYR A 596 6.60 -13.55 27.50
N GLY A 597 7.04 -12.82 28.52
CA GLY A 597 7.28 -11.38 28.47
C GLY A 597 6.01 -10.51 28.47
N VAL A 598 4.96 -10.97 29.16
CA VAL A 598 3.73 -10.20 29.38
C VAL A 598 3.49 -9.98 30.88
N LEU A 599 3.20 -8.74 31.27
CA LEU A 599 2.76 -8.40 32.62
C LEU A 599 1.38 -7.73 32.59
N PHE A 600 0.45 -8.24 33.38
CA PHE A 600 -0.82 -7.59 33.67
C PHE A 600 -0.63 -6.66 34.87
N SER A 601 -0.88 -5.38 34.66
CA SER A 601 -0.65 -4.33 35.66
C SER A 601 -1.68 -3.20 35.52
N GLY A 602 -1.96 -2.52 36.62
CA GLY A 602 -2.92 -1.41 36.61
C GLY A 602 -4.35 -1.83 36.30
N TYR A 603 -5.23 -0.84 36.26
CA TYR A 603 -6.67 -1.03 36.04
C TYR A 603 -7.19 -0.05 34.99
N ALA A 604 -8.00 -0.57 34.08
CA ALA A 604 -8.64 0.17 33.01
C ALA A 604 -10.14 -0.12 33.02
N GLU A 605 -10.93 0.95 33.00
CA GLU A 605 -12.36 0.86 32.78
C GLU A 605 -12.66 1.39 31.39
N HIS A 606 -13.21 0.51 30.56
CA HIS A 606 -13.55 0.79 29.18
C HIS A 606 -15.07 0.95 29.03
N GLN A 607 -15.49 1.52 27.89
CA GLN A 607 -16.90 1.49 27.50
C GLN A 607 -17.40 0.04 27.42
N ALA A 608 -18.70 -0.16 27.59
CA ALA A 608 -19.31 -1.49 27.51
C ALA A 608 -19.07 -2.16 26.15
N GLU A 609 -19.09 -1.35 25.08
CA GLU A 609 -18.75 -1.74 23.72
C GLU A 609 -17.39 -1.15 23.33
N LEU A 610 -16.46 -2.00 22.92
CA LEU A 610 -15.19 -1.59 22.35
C LEU A 610 -15.20 -1.84 20.84
N PRO A 611 -15.15 -0.80 20.00
CA PRO A 611 -15.07 -0.99 18.56
C PRO A 611 -13.69 -1.53 18.17
N ALA A 612 -13.68 -2.49 17.26
CA ALA A 612 -12.49 -3.18 16.76
C ALA A 612 -12.12 -2.77 15.31
N THR A 613 -12.75 -1.73 14.77
CA THR A 613 -12.55 -1.28 13.38
C THR A 613 -11.41 -0.26 13.25
N LEU A 614 -10.67 -0.31 12.14
CA LEU A 614 -9.59 0.64 11.80
C LEU A 614 -10.04 2.11 11.83
N ALA A 615 -11.26 2.39 11.36
CA ALA A 615 -11.84 3.74 11.38
C ALA A 615 -12.04 4.26 12.82
N SER A 616 -12.54 3.42 13.74
CA SER A 616 -12.74 3.81 15.14
C SER A 616 -11.42 4.12 15.85
N HIS A 617 -10.35 3.38 15.54
CA HIS A 617 -9.00 3.67 16.04
C HIS A 617 -8.49 5.03 15.55
N PHE A 618 -8.66 5.34 14.26
CA PHE A 618 -8.31 6.65 13.69
C PHE A 618 -9.06 7.79 14.39
N PHE A 619 -10.39 7.72 14.51
CA PHE A 619 -11.19 8.80 15.12
C PHE A 619 -10.88 9.00 16.60
N ASN A 620 -10.72 7.92 17.36
CA ASN A 620 -10.38 8.00 18.79
C ASN A 620 -9.02 8.68 18.99
N ARG A 621 -8.02 8.32 18.18
CA ARG A 621 -6.68 8.90 18.28
C ARG A 621 -6.62 10.34 17.77
N ALA A 622 -7.29 10.65 16.66
CA ALA A 622 -7.43 12.01 16.16
C ALA A 622 -8.09 12.92 17.21
N SER A 623 -9.15 12.44 17.87
CA SER A 623 -9.83 13.12 18.97
C SER A 623 -8.91 13.34 20.18
N GLU A 624 -8.11 12.33 20.57
CA GLU A 624 -7.17 12.44 21.69
C GLU A 624 -6.05 13.46 21.40
N ILE A 625 -5.47 13.43 20.19
CA ILE A 625 -4.46 14.40 19.76
C ILE A 625 -5.05 15.80 19.72
N LEU A 626 -6.25 15.96 19.15
CA LEU A 626 -6.95 17.24 19.12
C LEU A 626 -7.21 17.74 20.55
N GLY A 627 -7.57 16.85 21.48
CA GLY A 627 -7.72 17.15 22.90
C GLY A 627 -6.42 17.59 23.59
N ARG A 628 -5.28 16.94 23.28
CA ARG A 628 -3.96 17.37 23.78
C ARG A 628 -3.53 18.71 23.21
N ILE A 629 -3.74 18.93 21.92
CA ILE A 629 -3.46 20.21 21.25
C ILE A 629 -4.35 21.31 21.84
N LEU A 630 -5.66 21.08 21.99
CA LEU A 630 -6.58 22.01 22.64
C LEU A 630 -6.14 22.34 24.07
N LYS A 631 -5.71 21.34 24.85
CA LYS A 631 -5.16 21.56 26.19
C LYS A 631 -3.86 22.38 26.19
N LEU A 632 -2.99 22.20 25.19
CA LEU A 632 -1.77 23.00 25.03
C LEU A 632 -2.09 24.43 24.58
N VAL A 633 -3.02 24.62 23.65
CA VAL A 633 -3.48 25.93 23.19
C VAL A 633 -4.24 26.67 24.29
N HIS A 634 -4.97 25.97 25.17
CA HIS A 634 -5.65 26.58 26.30
C HIS A 634 -4.70 26.91 27.47
N LYS A 635 -3.46 26.38 27.45
CA LYS A 635 -2.43 26.59 28.46
C LYS A 635 -1.39 27.63 28.03
N ALA A 636 -1.31 27.93 26.73
CA ALA A 636 -0.55 29.03 26.14
C ALA A 636 -1.45 30.28 26.05
#